data_AF-A0A978UBP1-F1
#
_entry.id   AF-A0A978UBP1-F1
#
_cell.length_a   1.000
_cell.length_b   1.000
_cell.length_c   1.000
_cell.angle_alpha   90.00
_cell.angle_beta   90.00
_cell.angle_gamma   90.00
#
_symmetry.space_group_name_H-M   'P 1'
#
loop_
_entity.id
_entity.type
_entity.pdbx_description
1 polymer ?
#
loop_
_entity_poly.entity_id
_entity_poly.type
_entity_poly.pdbx_seq_one_letter_code
_entity_poly.pdbx_strand_id
1 'polypeptide(L)'
;MLKLRKQNFPKTGHEKLRLYLAYTVAALADTKTPQFQEHNFVPTNNHIQELQESQILPFCDPKVCVSSLLGSRSVFQIRQIHSQLVVHGMLQNLIVANKLLYVYAHHKAMDDAYAMFHRMRERNAVTWSVMVGGFAKVGDYATSFGIFRELIRCGVTPDNYTLPFVIRACRDMTDLIFQFSAGDRSHPRSEEIYGMLESLYKKLELAGYVPDTNFVLHEVDEEVKYNPKGSVWGNIVWAHSVSKDMINWKALDHAMYPSKPFDINGVWSGSATVLPGNIPVILYTGLDPNNTQVQNYAVPANASDPYLREWIKPDNNPLVVPTKDINASQFRDPTTAWWSNGQWKMLVGSRRKLRGMAYLYRSKDFFNWVKAKHPLHSAPNTGMWECPDFYPVLLAGKKGLDTSVNGKNVKFVLKVSLDLTRYDYYTVGKYNAAKDKYIPDNTSIDGWEGLRYDYGNFYASKTFYDPAKKRRILWGWANESDSSEDDIKKGWAGIQAIPRTVWLDPSGKQLVQWPVEELNCLRGQKVHKNNVKLNKGDHVEIKGITAAQADVEATFSFPRLDKAEKFDPKWVKAQDVCAQKGSKNQGGVGPFGLLTLASKNLEEFTPVFFRIFKAPKRHVVLLCSDARSSSLGEGLYKPSFAGFVDVDLADKKLSLRSLIDHSVVESYGAGGKTCITSRVYPTLAILGDAHLFVFNNGSETVTVENLNAWSMKSPRVD
;
A
#
# COMPACT_ATOMS: atom_id res chain seq x y z
N MET A 1 4.14 5.62 -29.54
CA MET A 1 4.91 6.87 -29.64
C MET A 1 4.73 7.44 -31.04
N LEU A 2 4.14 8.63 -31.17
CA LEU A 2 4.03 9.36 -32.45
C LEU A 2 4.80 10.68 -32.29
N LYS A 3 5.66 10.99 -33.27
CA LYS A 3 6.51 12.18 -33.33
C LYS A 3 5.74 13.26 -34.10
N LEU A 4 5.47 14.41 -33.49
CA LEU A 4 5.15 15.65 -34.22
C LEU A 4 6.36 16.57 -34.12
N ARG A 5 7.00 16.86 -35.26
CA ARG A 5 8.11 17.80 -35.37
C ARG A 5 7.52 19.17 -35.70
N LYS A 6 7.73 20.17 -34.83
CA LYS A 6 7.54 21.57 -35.18
C LYS A 6 8.89 22.09 -35.69
N GLN A 7 9.05 22.22 -37.00
CA GLN A 7 10.15 23.01 -37.57
C GLN A 7 9.67 24.46 -37.69
N ASN A 8 10.47 25.39 -37.17
CA ASN A 8 10.25 26.82 -37.28
C ASN A 8 10.54 27.29 -38.71
N PHE A 9 9.55 27.91 -39.38
CA PHE A 9 9.77 28.85 -40.48
C PHE A 9 8.71 29.98 -40.41
N PRO A 10 9.00 31.17 -40.99
CA PRO A 10 8.34 32.42 -40.62
C PRO A 10 6.98 32.63 -41.30
N LYS A 11 6.21 33.57 -40.71
CA LYS A 11 4.83 33.97 -41.02
C LYS A 11 4.61 34.35 -42.49
N THR A 12 3.56 33.80 -43.12
CA THR A 12 2.54 34.52 -43.90
C THR A 12 1.38 33.60 -44.33
N GLY A 13 0.14 34.10 -44.19
CA GLY A 13 -1.02 33.86 -45.07
C GLY A 13 -1.59 32.45 -45.28
N HIS A 14 -2.78 32.23 -44.73
CA HIS A 14 -3.81 31.26 -45.17
C HIS A 14 -3.42 29.76 -45.30
N GLU A 15 -3.69 28.98 -44.25
CA GLU A 15 -3.64 27.51 -44.31
C GLU A 15 -5.03 26.90 -44.63
N LYS A 16 -5.17 26.37 -45.86
CA LYS A 16 -5.93 25.15 -46.15
C LYS A 16 -4.88 24.06 -46.39
N LEU A 17 -4.92 22.94 -45.66
CA LEU A 17 -4.10 21.78 -46.02
C LEU A 17 -4.89 20.47 -45.94
N ARG A 18 -4.89 19.80 -47.09
CA ARG A 18 -5.58 18.56 -47.45
C ARG A 18 -4.88 17.35 -46.83
N LEU A 19 -5.67 16.33 -46.49
CA LEU A 19 -5.19 14.97 -46.26
C LEU A 19 -4.65 14.37 -47.57
N TYR A 20 -3.50 13.70 -47.51
CA TYR A 20 -3.11 12.64 -48.44
C TYR A 20 -2.59 11.44 -47.66
N LEU A 21 -3.27 10.30 -47.84
CA LEU A 21 -2.74 8.95 -47.60
C LEU A 21 -1.98 8.51 -48.86
N ALA A 22 -0.85 7.83 -48.70
CA ALA A 22 -0.29 6.98 -49.74
C ALA A 22 0.44 5.76 -49.13
N TYR A 23 -0.04 4.58 -49.48
CA TYR A 23 0.69 3.30 -49.45
C TYR A 23 1.51 3.18 -50.73
N THR A 24 2.76 2.68 -50.67
CA THR A 24 3.32 1.88 -51.76
C THR A 24 4.36 0.87 -51.25
N VAL A 25 4.11 -0.40 -51.62
CA VAL A 25 5.00 -1.57 -51.59
C VAL A 25 5.80 -1.60 -52.89
N ALA A 26 7.12 -1.83 -52.85
CA ALA A 26 7.88 -2.60 -53.86
C ALA A 26 9.40 -2.58 -53.57
N ALA A 27 9.95 -3.72 -53.17
CA ALA A 27 11.28 -4.21 -53.56
C ALA A 27 11.45 -5.66 -53.07
N LEU A 28 10.88 -6.61 -53.81
CA LEU A 28 11.43 -7.96 -53.95
C LEU A 28 12.28 -7.92 -55.23
N ALA A 29 13.60 -8.07 -55.09
CA ALA A 29 14.48 -8.61 -56.12
C ALA A 29 15.85 -8.93 -55.48
N ASP A 30 16.10 -10.22 -55.31
CA ASP A 30 17.35 -10.90 -55.66
C ASP A 30 18.70 -10.33 -55.19
N THR A 31 19.34 -11.00 -54.23
CA THR A 31 20.52 -11.88 -54.46
C THR A 31 21.37 -12.09 -53.20
N LYS A 32 21.72 -13.36 -53.00
CA LYS A 32 22.97 -13.88 -52.41
C LYS A 32 23.22 -13.78 -50.89
N THR A 33 23.08 -14.95 -50.29
CA THR A 33 24.00 -15.51 -49.28
C THR A 33 25.43 -14.96 -49.38
N PRO A 34 26.02 -14.51 -48.26
CA PRO A 34 27.46 -14.53 -48.07
C PRO A 34 27.83 -15.79 -47.32
N GLN A 35 28.45 -16.74 -48.03
CA GLN A 35 29.43 -17.64 -47.44
C GLN A 35 30.53 -16.78 -46.79
N PHE A 36 30.82 -17.03 -45.52
CA PHE A 36 32.12 -16.70 -44.96
C PHE A 36 32.89 -17.98 -44.71
N GLN A 37 34.11 -17.95 -45.21
CA GLN A 37 35.01 -19.06 -45.51
C GLN A 37 35.53 -19.75 -44.24
N GLU A 38 35.61 -21.08 -44.32
CA GLU A 38 36.53 -21.86 -43.50
C GLU A 38 37.96 -21.40 -43.76
N HIS A 39 38.64 -20.92 -42.73
CA HIS A 39 40.09 -20.98 -42.69
C HIS A 39 40.52 -22.11 -41.77
N ASN A 40 40.99 -23.18 -42.41
CA ASN A 40 41.77 -24.26 -41.82
C ASN A 40 42.95 -23.68 -41.03
N PHE A 41 43.09 -24.09 -39.77
CA PHE A 41 44.40 -24.17 -39.14
C PHE A 41 44.60 -25.59 -38.59
N VAL A 42 45.60 -26.25 -39.17
CA VAL A 42 46.12 -27.59 -38.86
C VAL A 42 46.82 -27.53 -37.48
N PRO A 43 46.72 -28.59 -36.66
CA PRO A 43 47.28 -28.60 -35.32
C PRO A 43 48.79 -28.91 -35.35
N THR A 44 49.59 -28.15 -34.61
CA THR A 44 50.94 -28.55 -34.23
C THR A 44 51.02 -28.72 -32.71
N ASN A 45 51.20 -29.97 -32.33
CA ASN A 45 51.55 -30.41 -30.99
C ASN A 45 52.94 -29.90 -30.56
N ASN A 46 53.11 -29.86 -29.24
CA ASN A 46 54.34 -29.83 -28.44
C ASN A 46 54.83 -28.46 -27.98
N HIS A 47 54.43 -28.07 -26.77
CA HIS A 47 55.31 -28.23 -25.60
C HIS A 47 54.48 -28.11 -24.30
N ILE A 48 54.32 -29.24 -23.63
CA ILE A 48 53.94 -29.33 -22.21
C ILE A 48 55.18 -28.92 -21.42
N GLN A 49 55.07 -27.88 -20.61
CA GLN A 49 55.88 -27.73 -19.41
C GLN A 49 54.96 -27.43 -18.22
N GLU A 50 55.14 -28.27 -17.21
CA GLU A 50 54.37 -28.43 -15.99
C GLU A 50 54.23 -27.12 -15.20
N LEU A 51 53.00 -26.80 -14.82
CA LEU A 51 52.71 -25.99 -13.64
C LEU A 51 51.70 -26.75 -12.78
N GLN A 52 52.28 -27.47 -11.81
CA GLN A 52 51.75 -27.87 -10.50
C GLN A 52 50.24 -28.11 -10.38
N GLU A 53 49.91 -29.40 -10.35
CA GLU A 53 48.68 -29.97 -9.84
C GLU A 53 48.33 -29.39 -8.46
N SER A 54 47.35 -28.49 -8.42
CA SER A 54 46.61 -28.15 -7.21
C SER A 54 45.13 -28.07 -7.54
N GLN A 55 44.40 -29.08 -7.05
CA GLN A 55 42.93 -29.19 -6.97
C GLN A 55 42.15 -29.13 -8.29
N ILE A 56 42.14 -30.26 -9.00
CA ILE A 56 41.07 -30.57 -9.97
C ILE A 56 39.79 -30.88 -9.17
N LEU A 57 38.91 -29.89 -9.01
CA LEU A 57 37.53 -30.08 -8.53
C LEU A 57 36.64 -30.56 -9.69
N PRO A 58 35.65 -31.45 -9.44
CA PRO A 58 34.88 -32.09 -10.50
C PRO A 58 33.85 -31.11 -11.07
N PHE A 59 34.13 -30.52 -12.23
CA PHE A 59 33.13 -29.80 -13.02
C PHE A 59 32.16 -30.80 -13.68
N CYS A 60 31.25 -31.36 -12.89
CA CYS A 60 30.09 -32.13 -13.38
C CYS A 60 28.74 -31.63 -12.82
N ASP A 61 28.72 -30.68 -11.87
CA ASP A 61 27.49 -30.12 -11.31
C ASP A 61 27.29 -28.64 -11.72
N PRO A 62 26.21 -28.31 -12.49
CA PRO A 62 25.81 -26.94 -12.82
C PRO A 62 25.70 -25.99 -11.62
N LYS A 63 25.34 -26.48 -10.43
CA LYS A 63 25.20 -25.66 -9.21
C LYS A 63 26.55 -25.15 -8.71
N VAL A 64 27.58 -26.00 -8.75
CA VAL A 64 28.95 -25.65 -8.35
C VAL A 64 29.56 -24.65 -9.32
N CYS A 65 29.28 -24.80 -10.62
CA CYS A 65 29.68 -23.81 -11.64
C CYS A 65 29.07 -22.44 -11.37
N VAL A 66 27.76 -22.40 -11.06
CA VAL A 66 27.02 -21.17 -10.78
C VAL A 66 27.51 -20.49 -9.50
N SER A 67 27.83 -21.24 -8.45
CA SER A 67 28.40 -20.66 -7.22
C SER A 67 29.79 -20.06 -7.45
N SER A 68 30.64 -20.71 -8.24
CA SER A 68 31.99 -20.19 -8.57
C SER A 68 31.92 -18.92 -9.44
N LEU A 69 30.96 -18.87 -10.39
CA LEU A 69 30.70 -17.67 -11.19
C LEU A 69 30.21 -16.49 -10.33
N LEU A 70 29.37 -16.75 -9.32
CA LEU A 70 28.86 -15.74 -8.40
C LEU A 70 29.92 -15.19 -7.43
N GLY A 71 30.93 -15.99 -7.10
CA GLY A 71 32.03 -15.59 -6.23
C GLY A 71 33.18 -14.86 -6.94
N SER A 72 33.13 -14.75 -8.26
CA SER A 72 34.20 -14.13 -9.06
C SER A 72 34.26 -12.61 -8.85
N ARG A 73 35.47 -12.08 -8.61
CA ARG A 73 35.69 -10.64 -8.33
C ARG A 73 36.32 -9.87 -9.47
N SER A 74 36.73 -10.53 -10.54
CA SER A 74 37.37 -9.90 -11.70
C SER A 74 37.01 -10.58 -13.02
N VAL A 75 37.06 -9.81 -14.12
CA VAL A 75 36.82 -10.31 -15.49
C VAL A 75 37.84 -11.38 -15.87
N PHE A 76 39.07 -11.31 -15.34
CA PHE A 76 40.10 -12.33 -15.57
C PHE A 76 39.69 -13.69 -15.01
N GLN A 77 39.20 -13.75 -13.77
CA GLN A 77 38.68 -14.98 -13.16
C GLN A 77 37.47 -15.52 -13.94
N ILE A 78 36.57 -14.64 -14.38
CA ILE A 78 35.40 -15.02 -15.17
C ILE A 78 35.83 -15.64 -16.50
N ARG A 79 36.85 -15.09 -17.18
CA ARG A 79 37.40 -15.65 -18.42
C ARG A 79 38.08 -17.01 -18.19
N GLN A 80 38.78 -17.22 -17.08
CA GLN A 80 39.35 -18.53 -16.73
C GLN A 80 38.26 -19.58 -16.54
N ILE A 81 37.21 -19.25 -15.79
CA ILE A 81 36.06 -20.14 -15.57
C ILE A 81 35.32 -20.37 -16.89
N HIS A 82 35.12 -19.33 -17.71
CA HIS A 82 34.52 -19.46 -19.03
C HIS A 82 35.30 -20.45 -19.91
N SER A 83 36.64 -20.34 -19.98
CA SER A 83 37.48 -21.30 -20.72
C SER A 83 37.28 -22.73 -20.23
N GLN A 84 37.20 -22.94 -18.91
CA GLN A 84 36.91 -24.26 -18.34
C GLN A 84 35.51 -24.76 -18.72
N LEU A 85 34.49 -23.91 -18.67
CA LEU A 85 33.12 -24.26 -19.07
C LEU A 85 33.01 -24.63 -20.56
N VAL A 86 33.83 -24.00 -21.42
CA VAL A 86 33.93 -24.35 -22.85
C VAL A 86 34.56 -25.74 -23.01
N VAL A 87 35.70 -26.00 -22.38
CA VAL A 87 36.43 -27.28 -22.47
C VAL A 87 35.55 -28.46 -22.03
N HIS A 88 34.72 -28.26 -21.01
CA HIS A 88 33.85 -29.31 -20.46
C HIS A 88 32.43 -29.33 -21.10
N GLY A 89 32.17 -28.54 -22.14
CA GLY A 89 30.89 -28.54 -22.85
C GLY A 89 29.68 -27.99 -22.06
N MET A 90 29.91 -27.37 -20.90
CA MET A 90 28.86 -26.94 -19.96
C MET A 90 28.04 -25.74 -20.46
N LEU A 91 28.51 -25.03 -21.49
CA LEU A 91 27.78 -23.92 -22.09
C LEU A 91 26.52 -24.35 -22.86
N GLN A 92 26.31 -25.66 -23.08
CA GLN A 92 25.04 -26.18 -23.60
C GLN A 92 23.91 -26.10 -22.55
N ASN A 93 24.24 -26.03 -21.26
CA ASN A 93 23.26 -25.83 -20.21
C ASN A 93 22.87 -24.35 -20.13
N LEU A 94 21.63 -24.03 -20.53
CA LEU A 94 21.14 -22.66 -20.63
C LEU A 94 21.15 -21.90 -19.28
N ILE A 95 21.04 -22.60 -18.15
CA ILE A 95 21.14 -22.00 -16.81
C ILE A 95 22.56 -21.50 -16.55
N VAL A 96 23.57 -22.33 -16.85
CA VAL A 96 24.99 -21.97 -16.70
C VAL A 96 25.37 -20.86 -17.69
N ALA A 97 24.92 -20.97 -18.94
CA ALA A 97 25.20 -19.98 -19.99
C ALA A 97 24.58 -18.60 -19.67
N ASN A 98 23.30 -18.56 -19.25
CA ASN A 98 22.65 -17.31 -18.85
C ASN A 98 23.30 -16.69 -17.61
N LYS A 99 23.77 -17.53 -16.67
CA LYS A 99 24.46 -17.03 -15.48
C LYS A 99 25.81 -16.42 -15.81
N LEU A 100 26.57 -17.03 -16.71
CA LEU A 100 27.84 -16.48 -17.19
C LEU A 100 27.63 -15.16 -17.94
N LEU A 101 26.62 -15.06 -18.81
CA LEU A 101 26.24 -13.79 -19.46
C LEU A 101 25.90 -12.70 -18.43
N TYR A 102 25.13 -13.05 -17.40
CA TYR A 102 24.77 -12.13 -16.33
C TYR A 102 26.01 -11.63 -15.57
N VAL A 103 26.96 -12.52 -15.25
CA VAL A 103 28.18 -12.18 -14.52
C VAL A 103 29.10 -11.30 -15.35
N TYR A 104 29.23 -11.54 -16.66
CA TYR A 104 29.93 -10.63 -17.58
C TYR A 104 29.27 -9.24 -17.63
N ALA A 105 27.94 -9.19 -17.79
CA ALA A 105 27.19 -7.92 -17.82
C ALA A 105 27.29 -7.15 -16.50
N HIS A 106 27.27 -7.84 -15.36
CA HIS A 106 27.45 -7.25 -14.03
C HIS A 106 28.82 -6.59 -13.86
N HIS A 107 29.87 -7.22 -14.42
CA HIS A 107 31.23 -6.67 -14.42
C HIS A 107 31.49 -5.70 -15.59
N LYS A 108 30.44 -5.28 -16.31
CA LYS A 108 30.50 -4.36 -17.46
C LYS A 108 31.38 -4.86 -18.62
N ALA A 109 31.68 -6.16 -18.68
CA ALA A 109 32.44 -6.79 -19.76
C ALA A 109 31.50 -7.18 -20.91
N MET A 110 30.85 -6.18 -21.52
CA MET A 110 29.78 -6.40 -22.49
C MET A 110 30.27 -7.00 -23.82
N ASP A 111 31.52 -6.77 -24.22
CA ASP A 111 32.09 -7.37 -25.44
C ASP A 111 32.19 -8.90 -25.33
N ASP A 112 32.65 -9.40 -24.17
CA ASP A 112 32.71 -10.84 -23.88
C ASP A 112 31.30 -11.45 -23.81
N ALA A 113 30.36 -10.76 -23.15
CA ALA A 113 28.96 -11.17 -23.07
C ALA A 113 28.32 -11.25 -24.46
N TYR A 114 28.57 -10.25 -25.31
CA TYR A 114 28.00 -10.15 -26.65
C TYR A 114 28.57 -11.22 -27.59
N ALA A 115 29.88 -11.47 -27.53
CA ALA A 115 30.52 -12.56 -28.29
C ALA A 115 29.98 -13.94 -27.88
N MET A 116 29.75 -14.15 -26.57
CA MET A 116 29.14 -15.39 -26.08
C MET A 116 27.69 -15.53 -26.53
N PHE A 117 26.89 -14.47 -26.39
CA PHE A 117 25.47 -14.43 -26.76
C PHE A 117 25.23 -14.89 -28.21
N HIS A 118 26.05 -14.40 -29.14
CA HIS A 118 25.94 -14.77 -30.55
C HIS A 118 26.32 -16.22 -30.84
N ARG A 119 27.16 -16.84 -30.01
CA ARG A 119 27.57 -18.24 -30.12
C ARG A 119 26.60 -19.22 -29.46
N MET A 120 25.63 -18.73 -28.68
CA MET A 120 24.59 -19.58 -28.07
C MET A 120 23.61 -20.08 -29.12
N ARG A 121 23.41 -21.41 -29.14
CA ARG A 121 22.45 -22.08 -30.04
C ARG A 121 20.99 -21.88 -29.62
N GLU A 122 20.75 -21.83 -28.31
CA GLU A 122 19.42 -21.61 -27.72
C GLU A 122 19.43 -20.38 -26.84
N ARG A 123 18.36 -19.58 -26.91
CA ARG A 123 18.20 -18.33 -26.14
C ARG A 123 16.76 -18.25 -25.65
N ASN A 124 16.57 -18.05 -24.36
CA ASN A 124 15.24 -17.86 -23.77
C ASN A 124 15.07 -16.39 -23.32
N ALA A 125 13.89 -16.03 -22.83
CA ALA A 125 13.58 -14.66 -22.40
C ALA A 125 14.66 -14.08 -21.46
N VAL A 126 15.19 -14.89 -20.53
CA VAL A 126 16.26 -14.48 -19.61
C VAL A 126 17.54 -14.10 -20.35
N THR A 127 17.96 -14.87 -21.36
CA THR A 127 19.14 -14.57 -22.19
C THR A 127 19.04 -13.17 -22.81
N TRP A 128 17.88 -12.85 -23.38
CA TRP A 128 17.63 -11.57 -24.03
C TRP A 128 17.52 -10.42 -23.03
N SER A 129 16.82 -10.63 -21.91
CA SER A 129 16.69 -9.66 -20.81
C SER A 129 18.04 -9.23 -20.25
N VAL A 130 18.96 -10.17 -20.07
CA VAL A 130 20.32 -9.90 -19.59
C VAL A 130 21.10 -9.02 -20.57
N MET A 131 20.98 -9.26 -21.88
CA MET A 131 21.71 -8.49 -22.88
C MET A 131 21.14 -7.09 -23.08
N VAL A 132 19.81 -6.95 -23.17
CA VAL A 132 19.14 -5.64 -23.25
C VAL A 132 19.46 -4.81 -22.01
N GLY A 133 19.32 -5.40 -20.82
CA GLY A 133 19.63 -4.72 -19.56
C GLY A 133 21.12 -4.39 -19.39
N GLY A 134 22.01 -5.27 -19.82
CA GLY A 134 23.45 -5.08 -19.75
C GLY A 134 23.92 -3.87 -20.57
N PHE A 135 23.51 -3.78 -21.83
CA PHE A 135 23.85 -2.65 -22.70
C PHE A 135 23.19 -1.34 -22.24
N ALA A 136 21.94 -1.38 -21.79
CA ALA A 136 21.28 -0.21 -21.20
C ALA A 136 22.00 0.31 -19.94
N LYS A 137 22.54 -0.58 -19.09
CA LYS A 137 23.25 -0.18 -17.86
C LYS A 137 24.61 0.47 -18.12
N VAL A 138 25.30 0.06 -19.19
CA VAL A 138 26.59 0.67 -19.58
C VAL A 138 26.42 1.91 -20.47
N GLY A 139 25.19 2.27 -20.80
CA GLY A 139 24.85 3.47 -21.59
C GLY A 139 24.90 3.27 -23.10
N ASP A 140 25.14 2.05 -23.59
CA ASP A 140 25.06 1.72 -25.02
C ASP A 140 23.62 1.37 -25.42
N TYR A 141 22.79 2.41 -25.48
CA TYR A 141 21.38 2.27 -25.78
C TYR A 141 21.14 1.79 -27.22
N ALA A 142 22.01 2.12 -28.16
CA ALA A 142 21.88 1.71 -29.56
C ALA A 142 21.93 0.18 -29.69
N THR A 143 22.92 -0.46 -29.05
CA THR A 143 23.03 -1.92 -29.03
C THR A 143 21.90 -2.55 -28.20
N SER A 144 21.50 -1.92 -27.09
CA SER A 144 20.33 -2.35 -26.29
C SER A 144 19.05 -2.44 -27.12
N PHE A 145 18.74 -1.42 -27.93
CA PHE A 145 17.58 -1.45 -28.83
C PHE A 145 17.76 -2.41 -30.00
N GLY A 146 18.98 -2.58 -30.49
CA GLY A 146 19.32 -3.57 -31.50
C GLY A 146 18.95 -4.98 -31.05
N ILE A 147 19.39 -5.37 -29.85
CA ILE A 147 19.08 -6.68 -29.23
C ILE A 147 17.58 -6.80 -28.94
N PHE A 148 16.94 -5.76 -28.43
CA PHE A 148 15.49 -5.78 -28.20
C PHE A 148 14.69 -6.03 -29.49
N ARG A 149 15.09 -5.38 -30.59
CA ARG A 149 14.46 -5.60 -31.90
C ARG A 149 14.68 -7.02 -32.42
N GLU A 150 15.84 -7.60 -32.14
CA GLU A 150 16.14 -9.00 -32.49
C GLU A 150 15.27 -9.97 -31.67
N LEU A 151 15.10 -9.74 -30.35
CA LEU A 151 14.15 -10.49 -29.51
C LEU A 151 12.73 -10.51 -30.11
N ILE A 152 12.22 -9.35 -30.54
CA ILE A 152 10.89 -9.24 -31.16
C ILE A 152 10.83 -10.02 -32.48
N ARG A 153 11.88 -9.93 -33.30
CA ARG A 153 11.95 -10.63 -34.58
C ARG A 153 12.01 -12.15 -34.44
N CYS A 154 12.59 -12.65 -33.36
CA CYS A 154 12.60 -14.07 -33.02
C CYS A 154 11.26 -14.58 -32.47
N GLY A 155 10.22 -13.74 -32.40
CA GLY A 155 8.90 -14.13 -31.89
C GLY A 155 8.85 -14.32 -30.37
N VAL A 156 9.89 -13.90 -29.66
CA VAL A 156 9.96 -14.01 -28.20
C VAL A 156 9.29 -12.77 -27.59
N THR A 157 8.28 -13.00 -26.75
CA THR A 157 7.56 -11.91 -26.07
C THR A 157 8.48 -11.26 -25.03
N PRO A 158 8.68 -9.92 -25.06
CA PRO A 158 9.41 -9.23 -24.01
C PRO A 158 8.77 -9.47 -22.66
N ASP A 159 9.57 -9.88 -21.69
CA ASP A 159 9.11 -10.06 -20.32
C ASP A 159 9.15 -8.73 -19.54
N ASN A 160 8.60 -8.77 -18.32
CA ASN A 160 8.58 -7.64 -17.39
C ASN A 160 9.98 -7.18 -16.94
N TYR A 161 11.04 -7.94 -17.27
CA TYR A 161 12.43 -7.60 -16.97
C TYR A 161 13.13 -6.90 -18.14
N THR A 162 12.70 -7.14 -19.38
CA THR A 162 13.25 -6.49 -20.59
C THR A 162 12.72 -5.07 -20.75
N LEU A 163 11.41 -4.89 -20.60
CA LEU A 163 10.71 -3.63 -20.88
C LEU A 163 11.17 -2.43 -20.03
N PRO A 164 11.46 -2.58 -18.71
CA PRO A 164 11.95 -1.46 -17.91
C PRO A 164 13.29 -0.89 -18.40
N PHE A 165 14.20 -1.72 -18.90
CA PHE A 165 15.48 -1.26 -19.44
C PHE A 165 15.31 -0.52 -20.77
N VAL A 166 14.37 -0.98 -21.61
CA VAL A 166 14.00 -0.31 -22.87
C VAL A 166 13.32 1.02 -22.60
N ILE A 167 12.39 1.08 -21.64
CA ILE A 167 11.71 2.31 -21.21
C ILE A 167 12.70 3.29 -20.59
N ARG A 168 13.62 2.81 -19.76
CA ARG A 168 14.71 3.61 -19.20
C ARG A 168 15.63 4.15 -20.28
N ALA A 169 16.05 3.32 -21.23
CA ALA A 169 16.83 3.76 -22.38
C ALA A 169 16.06 4.80 -23.21
N CYS A 170 14.74 4.65 -23.38
CA CYS A 170 13.89 5.64 -24.04
C CYS A 170 13.80 6.96 -23.25
N ARG A 171 13.71 6.89 -21.92
CA ARG A 171 13.67 8.04 -21.00
C ARG A 171 14.99 8.81 -21.00
N ASP A 172 16.11 8.10 -20.86
CA ASP A 172 17.45 8.67 -20.71
C ASP A 172 18.00 9.20 -22.06
N MET A 173 17.35 8.89 -23.18
CA MET A 173 17.62 9.49 -24.51
C MET A 173 16.83 10.78 -24.80
N THR A 174 15.98 11.26 -23.89
CA THR A 174 15.11 12.43 -24.12
C THR A 174 15.25 13.51 -23.04
N ASP A 175 15.82 14.66 -23.40
CA ASP A 175 16.18 15.80 -22.53
C ASP A 175 15.01 16.63 -21.95
N LEU A 176 13.79 16.10 -21.82
CA LEU A 176 12.72 16.81 -21.11
C LEU A 176 11.65 15.82 -20.61
N ILE A 177 11.45 15.79 -19.28
CA ILE A 177 10.44 14.94 -18.63
C ILE A 177 9.36 15.83 -18.03
N PHE A 178 8.11 15.58 -18.45
CA PHE A 178 6.93 15.88 -17.64
C PHE A 178 6.42 14.56 -17.06
N GLN A 179 6.32 14.49 -15.73
CA GLN A 179 5.85 13.32 -15.00
C GLN A 179 4.33 13.43 -14.81
N PHE A 180 3.60 12.37 -15.18
CA PHE A 180 2.16 12.28 -15.01
C PHE A 180 1.82 11.10 -14.09
N SER A 181 0.83 11.28 -13.22
CA SER A 181 0.26 10.19 -12.42
C SER A 181 -0.92 9.54 -13.14
N ALA A 182 -1.31 8.32 -12.75
CA ALA A 182 -2.49 7.68 -13.32
C ALA A 182 -3.75 8.55 -13.07
N GLY A 183 -4.46 8.92 -14.15
CA GLY A 183 -5.62 9.82 -14.07
C GLY A 183 -5.26 11.32 -14.04
N ASP A 184 -3.99 11.68 -14.14
CA ASP A 184 -3.55 13.07 -14.23
C ASP A 184 -4.09 13.73 -15.50
N ARG A 185 -4.76 14.87 -15.32
CA ARG A 185 -5.34 15.72 -16.38
C ARG A 185 -4.81 17.16 -16.32
N SER A 186 -3.76 17.41 -15.54
CA SER A 186 -3.16 18.73 -15.37
C SER A 186 -2.52 19.28 -16.66
N HIS A 187 -2.26 18.40 -17.64
CA HIS A 187 -1.72 18.81 -18.93
C HIS A 187 -2.79 19.52 -19.79
N PRO A 188 -2.49 20.69 -20.40
CA PRO A 188 -3.44 21.42 -21.24
C PRO A 188 -3.97 20.64 -22.46
N ARG A 189 -3.30 19.54 -22.83
CA ARG A 189 -3.68 18.63 -23.91
C ARG A 189 -4.11 17.25 -23.42
N SER A 190 -4.55 17.12 -22.16
CA SER A 190 -4.91 15.83 -21.56
C SER A 190 -5.97 15.09 -22.37
N GLU A 191 -6.98 15.79 -22.92
CA GLU A 191 -8.01 15.14 -23.75
C GLU A 191 -7.43 14.47 -25.00
N GLU A 192 -6.52 15.12 -25.71
CA GLU A 192 -5.85 14.51 -26.86
C GLU A 192 -4.96 13.33 -26.44
N ILE A 193 -4.28 13.43 -25.30
CA ILE A 193 -3.41 12.36 -24.77
C ILE A 193 -4.24 11.11 -24.42
N TYR A 194 -5.36 11.27 -23.71
CA TYR A 194 -6.24 10.15 -23.38
C TYR A 194 -6.96 9.60 -24.62
N GLY A 195 -7.34 10.46 -25.56
CA GLY A 195 -7.90 10.02 -26.86
C GLY A 195 -6.89 9.20 -27.68
N MET A 196 -5.61 9.58 -27.66
CA MET A 196 -4.54 8.80 -28.29
C MET A 196 -4.28 7.47 -27.59
N LEU A 197 -4.32 7.43 -26.26
CA LEU A 197 -4.18 6.20 -25.48
C LEU A 197 -5.32 5.21 -25.80
N GLU A 198 -6.55 5.69 -25.86
CA GLU A 198 -7.72 4.87 -26.20
C GLU A 198 -7.63 4.29 -27.63
N SER A 199 -7.15 5.10 -28.58
CA SER A 199 -6.85 4.65 -29.95
C SER A 199 -5.74 3.59 -29.98
N LEU A 200 -4.72 3.73 -29.14
CA LEU A 200 -3.62 2.78 -29.03
C LEU A 200 -4.10 1.43 -28.45
N TYR A 201 -4.93 1.47 -27.40
CA TYR A 201 -5.52 0.27 -26.79
C TYR A 201 -6.36 -0.53 -27.79
N LYS A 202 -7.21 0.15 -28.59
CA LYS A 202 -7.98 -0.52 -29.66
C LYS A 202 -7.11 -1.17 -30.72
N LYS A 203 -5.99 -0.54 -31.09
CA LYS A 203 -5.04 -1.11 -32.06
C LYS A 203 -4.28 -2.31 -31.48
N LEU A 204 -3.98 -2.28 -30.19
CA LEU A 204 -3.36 -3.39 -29.48
C LEU A 204 -4.34 -4.58 -29.42
N GLU A 205 -5.60 -4.38 -29.04
CA GLU A 205 -6.63 -5.43 -29.01
C GLU A 205 -6.82 -6.09 -30.39
N LEU A 206 -6.86 -5.30 -31.46
CA LEU A 206 -6.95 -5.80 -32.84
C LEU A 206 -5.69 -6.57 -33.30
N ALA A 207 -4.53 -6.30 -32.69
CA ALA A 207 -3.30 -7.05 -32.90
C ALA A 207 -3.19 -8.30 -32.00
N GLY A 208 -4.28 -8.66 -31.29
CA GLY A 208 -4.33 -9.82 -30.41
C GLY A 208 -3.71 -9.59 -29.03
N TYR A 209 -3.36 -8.34 -28.68
CA TYR A 209 -2.97 -8.00 -27.31
C TYR A 209 -4.18 -8.06 -26.40
N VAL A 210 -4.23 -9.10 -25.57
CA VAL A 210 -5.12 -9.17 -24.42
C VAL A 210 -4.33 -8.60 -23.24
N PRO A 211 -4.75 -7.48 -22.62
CA PRO A 211 -4.06 -6.95 -21.46
C PRO A 211 -4.08 -8.01 -20.34
N ASP A 212 -2.93 -8.60 -20.09
CA ASP A 212 -2.75 -9.55 -18.99
C ASP A 212 -2.71 -8.76 -17.68
N THR A 213 -3.86 -8.66 -17.03
CA THR A 213 -3.99 -8.02 -15.71
C THR A 213 -3.48 -8.90 -14.59
N ASN A 214 -2.96 -10.11 -14.87
CA ASN A 214 -2.40 -11.00 -13.85
C ASN A 214 -0.96 -10.61 -13.46
N PHE A 215 -0.31 -9.69 -14.18
CA PHE A 215 1.04 -9.20 -13.87
C PHE A 215 1.10 -7.72 -13.51
N VAL A 216 0.07 -7.22 -12.82
CA VAL A 216 0.21 -5.99 -12.02
C VAL A 216 0.80 -6.40 -10.67
N LEU A 217 2.12 -6.62 -10.59
CA LEU A 217 2.82 -6.65 -9.30
C LEU A 217 3.07 -5.21 -8.83
N HIS A 218 1.97 -4.55 -8.46
CA HIS A 218 1.92 -3.88 -7.18
C HIS A 218 1.03 -4.78 -6.31
N GLU A 219 1.63 -5.82 -5.73
CA GLU A 219 1.00 -6.48 -4.59
C GLU A 219 0.95 -5.44 -3.48
N VAL A 220 -0.24 -4.92 -3.30
CA VAL A 220 -0.60 -4.28 -2.06
C VAL A 220 -1.79 -5.12 -1.56
N ASP A 221 -1.49 -5.92 -0.56
CA ASP A 221 -2.24 -6.13 0.67
C ASP A 221 -3.74 -6.50 0.70
N GLU A 222 -3.97 -7.60 1.44
CA GLU A 222 -5.05 -7.77 2.42
C GLU A 222 -4.52 -8.61 3.60
N GLU A 223 -4.01 -7.98 4.68
CA GLU A 223 -3.33 -8.68 5.79
C GLU A 223 -3.88 -8.30 7.18
N VAL A 224 -4.79 -9.14 7.69
CA VAL A 224 -4.82 -9.51 9.12
C VAL A 224 -4.71 -11.03 9.17
N LYS A 225 -3.59 -11.51 8.65
CA LYS A 225 -3.39 -12.91 8.30
C LYS A 225 -1.97 -13.25 8.70
N TYR A 226 -1.85 -14.24 9.57
CA TYR A 226 -0.55 -14.70 10.00
C TYR A 226 0.03 -15.60 8.91
N ASN A 227 1.25 -15.33 8.46
CA ASN A 227 2.02 -16.29 7.68
C ASN A 227 2.88 -17.10 8.67
N PRO A 228 2.55 -18.38 8.92
CA PRO A 228 3.32 -19.22 9.84
C PRO A 228 4.73 -19.55 9.34
N LYS A 229 5.09 -19.17 8.10
CA LYS A 229 6.34 -19.58 7.43
C LYS A 229 7.20 -18.40 6.97
N GLY A 230 6.87 -17.15 7.29
CA GLY A 230 7.69 -16.00 6.89
C GLY A 230 7.08 -14.64 7.21
N SER A 231 7.82 -13.57 6.95
CA SER A 231 7.43 -12.17 7.17
C SER A 231 6.92 -11.45 5.92
N VAL A 232 6.76 -12.19 4.82
CA VAL A 232 6.11 -11.74 3.58
C VAL A 232 4.80 -12.49 3.36
N TRP A 233 3.89 -11.99 2.54
CA TRP A 233 2.59 -12.62 2.30
C TRP A 233 2.70 -14.08 1.80
N GLY A 234 1.89 -14.98 2.37
CA GLY A 234 1.80 -16.39 1.96
C GLY A 234 1.28 -17.31 3.08
N ASN A 235 0.79 -18.51 2.74
CA ASN A 235 0.32 -19.54 3.71
C ASN A 235 -0.65 -19.02 4.79
N ILE A 236 -1.51 -18.09 4.40
CA ILE A 236 -2.41 -17.32 5.26
C ILE A 236 -3.28 -18.21 6.18
N VAL A 237 -3.24 -17.88 7.48
CA VAL A 237 -4.14 -18.42 8.52
C VAL A 237 -4.73 -17.31 9.39
N TRP A 238 -5.80 -17.63 10.12
CA TRP A 238 -6.32 -16.79 11.19
C TRP A 238 -5.60 -17.13 12.50
N ALA A 239 -4.60 -16.33 12.86
CA ALA A 239 -4.06 -16.32 14.21
C ALA A 239 -5.13 -15.88 15.22
N HIS A 240 -4.98 -16.31 16.47
CA HIS A 240 -5.97 -16.09 17.51
C HIS A 240 -5.33 -15.52 18.77
N SER A 241 -5.98 -14.55 19.38
CA SER A 241 -5.55 -13.95 20.63
C SER A 241 -6.75 -13.43 21.39
N VAL A 242 -6.68 -13.48 22.71
CA VAL A 242 -7.76 -13.05 23.60
C VAL A 242 -7.29 -11.98 24.56
N SER A 243 -8.19 -11.05 24.88
CA SER A 243 -7.93 -9.98 25.83
C SER A 243 -9.17 -9.69 26.66
N LYS A 244 -8.97 -9.19 27.89
CA LYS A 244 -10.03 -8.68 28.76
C LYS A 244 -10.17 -7.16 28.71
N ASP A 245 -9.18 -6.46 28.18
CA ASP A 245 -9.05 -4.99 28.20
C ASP A 245 -8.69 -4.39 26.84
N MET A 246 -8.50 -5.23 25.80
CA MET A 246 -8.03 -4.88 24.47
C MET A 246 -6.62 -4.28 24.41
N ILE A 247 -5.85 -4.42 25.48
CA ILE A 247 -4.48 -3.91 25.61
C ILE A 247 -3.50 -5.04 25.87
N ASN A 248 -3.79 -5.91 26.84
CA ASN A 248 -3.00 -7.08 27.16
C ASN A 248 -3.59 -8.30 26.46
N TRP A 249 -2.78 -9.01 25.70
CA TRP A 249 -3.20 -10.10 24.83
C TRP A 249 -2.52 -11.39 25.23
N LYS A 250 -3.27 -12.48 25.15
CA LYS A 250 -2.74 -13.84 25.25
C LYS A 250 -2.87 -14.51 23.90
N ALA A 251 -1.75 -14.92 23.33
CA ALA A 251 -1.70 -15.71 22.11
C ALA A 251 -2.32 -17.09 22.35
N LEU A 252 -3.03 -17.58 21.33
CA LEU A 252 -3.61 -18.91 21.27
C LEU A 252 -3.19 -19.56 19.95
N ASP A 253 -3.43 -20.86 19.84
CA ASP A 253 -3.26 -21.57 18.58
C ASP A 253 -4.15 -20.96 17.49
N HIS A 254 -3.76 -21.14 16.23
CA HIS A 254 -4.50 -20.61 15.09
C HIS A 254 -5.95 -21.11 15.10
N ALA A 255 -6.91 -20.17 15.04
CA ALA A 255 -8.33 -20.51 15.05
C ALA A 255 -8.77 -21.20 13.75
N MET A 256 -8.24 -20.74 12.60
CA MET A 256 -8.60 -21.29 11.29
C MET A 256 -7.40 -21.33 10.34
N TYR A 257 -7.29 -22.42 9.60
CA TYR A 257 -6.26 -22.66 8.58
C TYR A 257 -6.87 -23.45 7.40
N PRO A 258 -6.26 -23.43 6.20
CA PRO A 258 -6.73 -24.20 5.05
C PRO A 258 -6.83 -25.68 5.39
N SER A 259 -8.02 -26.28 5.24
CA SER A 259 -8.20 -27.69 5.61
C SER A 259 -9.30 -28.42 4.86
N LYS A 260 -10.14 -27.72 4.09
CA LYS A 260 -11.24 -28.31 3.32
C LYS A 260 -11.26 -27.73 1.91
N PRO A 261 -11.91 -28.38 0.93
CA PRO A 261 -11.88 -27.92 -0.47
C PRO A 261 -12.26 -26.45 -0.64
N PHE A 262 -13.27 -25.96 0.09
CA PHE A 262 -13.76 -24.58 -0.01
C PHE A 262 -12.82 -23.49 0.55
N ASP A 263 -11.70 -23.87 1.17
CA ASP A 263 -10.67 -22.93 1.67
C ASP A 263 -9.24 -23.44 1.51
N ILE A 264 -9.02 -24.47 0.68
CA ILE A 264 -7.76 -25.20 0.58
C ILE A 264 -6.58 -24.32 0.14
N ASN A 265 -6.86 -23.29 -0.66
CA ASN A 265 -5.83 -22.37 -1.16
C ASN A 265 -5.70 -21.11 -0.27
N GLY A 266 -6.51 -20.96 0.78
CA GLY A 266 -6.40 -19.84 1.71
C GLY A 266 -7.67 -19.57 2.52
N VAL A 267 -7.47 -19.14 3.77
CA VAL A 267 -8.52 -18.65 4.69
C VAL A 267 -8.40 -17.13 4.79
N TRP A 268 -9.17 -16.42 3.98
CA TRP A 268 -9.15 -14.97 3.88
C TRP A 268 -10.05 -14.27 4.92
N SER A 269 -10.13 -12.94 4.84
CA SER A 269 -10.76 -12.10 5.85
C SER A 269 -12.26 -12.37 6.00
N GLY A 270 -12.82 -11.88 7.11
CA GLY A 270 -14.17 -12.18 7.51
C GLY A 270 -14.59 -11.37 8.74
N SER A 271 -15.76 -11.69 9.26
CA SER A 271 -16.31 -11.01 10.44
C SER A 271 -17.09 -11.99 11.32
N ALA A 272 -17.10 -11.72 12.62
CA ALA A 272 -17.89 -12.48 13.58
C ALA A 272 -19.29 -11.87 13.75
N THR A 273 -20.31 -12.73 13.84
CA THR A 273 -21.67 -12.35 14.22
C THR A 273 -22.08 -13.18 15.43
N VAL A 274 -22.64 -12.55 16.46
CA VAL A 274 -23.22 -13.26 17.61
C VAL A 274 -24.71 -13.45 17.37
N LEU A 275 -25.13 -14.70 17.17
CA LEU A 275 -26.52 -15.06 16.96
C LEU A 275 -27.30 -15.09 18.29
N PRO A 276 -28.65 -15.01 18.25
CA PRO A 276 -29.50 -15.27 19.40
C PRO A 276 -29.10 -16.57 20.12
N GLY A 277 -29.11 -16.54 21.46
CA GLY A 277 -28.56 -17.62 22.27
C GLY A 277 -27.04 -17.48 22.55
N ASN A 278 -26.44 -16.34 22.18
CA ASN A 278 -25.03 -16.02 22.41
C ASN A 278 -24.08 -16.98 21.68
N ILE A 279 -24.43 -17.35 20.44
CA ILE A 279 -23.67 -18.28 19.61
C ILE A 279 -22.82 -17.47 18.63
N PRO A 280 -21.50 -17.38 18.80
CA PRO A 280 -20.64 -16.69 17.84
C PRO A 280 -20.46 -17.55 16.59
N VAL A 281 -20.61 -16.93 15.42
CA VAL A 281 -20.34 -17.54 14.12
C VAL A 281 -19.43 -16.61 13.33
N ILE A 282 -18.40 -17.16 12.71
CA ILE A 282 -17.52 -16.41 11.81
C ILE A 282 -17.98 -16.65 10.38
N LEU A 283 -18.20 -15.58 9.64
CA LEU A 283 -18.29 -15.61 8.17
C LEU A 283 -16.93 -15.18 7.62
N TYR A 284 -16.38 -15.92 6.67
CA TYR A 284 -15.06 -15.61 6.09
C TYR A 284 -14.99 -16.00 4.61
N THR A 285 -14.03 -15.43 3.89
CA THR A 285 -13.74 -15.83 2.50
C THR A 285 -12.75 -16.99 2.47
N GLY A 286 -13.03 -18.08 1.76
CA GLY A 286 -12.05 -19.11 1.43
C GLY A 286 -11.67 -19.07 -0.05
N LEU A 287 -10.48 -19.58 -0.37
CA LEU A 287 -10.08 -19.88 -1.74
C LEU A 287 -10.25 -21.37 -2.02
N ASP A 288 -11.11 -21.69 -2.98
CA ASP A 288 -11.33 -23.06 -3.44
C ASP A 288 -10.18 -23.57 -4.33
N PRO A 289 -10.19 -24.83 -4.83
CA PRO A 289 -9.10 -25.37 -5.65
C PRO A 289 -8.88 -24.62 -6.97
N ASN A 290 -9.89 -23.87 -7.42
CA ASN A 290 -9.84 -23.05 -8.63
C ASN A 290 -9.45 -21.59 -8.34
N ASN A 291 -9.03 -21.27 -7.11
CA ASN A 291 -8.79 -19.91 -6.62
C ASN A 291 -10.02 -18.99 -6.72
N THR A 292 -11.21 -19.57 -6.65
CA THR A 292 -12.46 -18.82 -6.54
C THR A 292 -12.64 -18.37 -5.10
N GLN A 293 -12.92 -17.08 -4.91
CA GLN A 293 -13.28 -16.54 -3.60
C GLN A 293 -14.73 -16.91 -3.29
N VAL A 294 -14.93 -17.69 -2.23
CA VAL A 294 -16.23 -18.20 -1.77
C VAL A 294 -16.45 -17.83 -0.30
N GLN A 295 -17.69 -17.66 0.13
CA GLN A 295 -18.00 -17.28 1.51
C GLN A 295 -18.39 -18.51 2.31
N ASN A 296 -17.66 -18.73 3.38
CA ASN A 296 -17.75 -19.86 4.29
C ASN A 296 -18.18 -19.40 5.68
N TYR A 297 -18.56 -20.35 6.52
CA TYR A 297 -18.75 -20.12 7.95
C TYR A 297 -18.01 -21.14 8.81
N ALA A 298 -17.67 -20.69 10.01
CA ALA A 298 -17.13 -21.51 11.09
C ALA A 298 -17.88 -21.25 12.40
N VAL A 299 -18.02 -22.29 13.21
CA VAL A 299 -18.67 -22.26 14.53
C VAL A 299 -17.70 -22.79 15.58
N PRO A 300 -17.75 -22.32 16.84
CA PRO A 300 -16.89 -22.86 17.88
C PRO A 300 -17.20 -24.34 18.11
N ALA A 301 -16.17 -25.18 18.23
CA ALA A 301 -16.32 -26.58 18.58
C ALA A 301 -16.89 -26.75 20.00
N ASN A 302 -16.51 -25.83 20.89
CA ASN A 302 -17.01 -25.76 22.26
C ASN A 302 -17.38 -24.31 22.61
N ALA A 303 -18.68 -23.99 22.55
CA ALA A 303 -19.18 -22.66 22.91
C ALA A 303 -19.02 -22.32 24.41
N SER A 304 -18.74 -23.30 25.26
CA SER A 304 -18.43 -23.08 26.69
C SER A 304 -16.96 -22.77 26.95
N ASP A 305 -16.07 -22.95 25.96
CA ASP A 305 -14.67 -22.53 26.09
C ASP A 305 -14.61 -21.00 26.04
N PRO A 306 -14.22 -20.32 27.14
CA PRO A 306 -14.18 -18.85 27.17
C PRO A 306 -13.17 -18.25 26.18
N TYR A 307 -12.26 -19.07 25.63
CA TYR A 307 -11.27 -18.66 24.65
C TYR A 307 -11.62 -19.06 23.21
N LEU A 308 -12.67 -19.87 23.01
CA LEU A 308 -13.10 -20.34 21.69
C LEU A 308 -11.92 -20.80 20.82
N ARG A 309 -11.11 -21.73 21.35
CA ARG A 309 -9.85 -22.14 20.72
C ARG A 309 -10.06 -22.92 19.43
N GLU A 310 -11.04 -23.82 19.43
CA GLU A 310 -11.30 -24.72 18.31
C GLU A 310 -12.54 -24.30 17.53
N TRP A 311 -12.42 -24.30 16.20
CA TRP A 311 -13.48 -23.92 15.27
C TRP A 311 -13.77 -25.04 14.28
N ILE A 312 -15.04 -25.41 14.17
CA ILE A 312 -15.54 -26.37 13.20
C ILE A 312 -15.97 -25.60 11.94
N LYS A 313 -15.46 -26.06 10.79
CA LYS A 313 -15.88 -25.61 9.46
C LYS A 313 -16.82 -26.65 8.86
N PRO A 314 -18.15 -26.43 8.83
CA PRO A 314 -19.09 -27.47 8.40
C PRO A 314 -18.98 -27.83 6.91
N ASP A 315 -19.40 -29.05 6.56
CA ASP A 315 -19.28 -29.60 5.20
C ASP A 315 -20.28 -29.02 4.18
N ASN A 316 -21.29 -28.29 4.66
CA ASN A 316 -22.22 -27.56 3.80
C ASN A 316 -21.67 -26.20 3.32
N ASN A 317 -20.38 -25.94 3.55
CA ASN A 317 -19.67 -24.83 2.92
C ASN A 317 -19.33 -25.13 1.43
N PRO A 318 -19.19 -24.10 0.57
CA PRO A 318 -19.41 -22.68 0.86
C PRO A 318 -20.90 -22.31 0.94
N LEU A 319 -21.23 -21.32 1.79
CA LEU A 319 -22.60 -20.78 1.89
C LEU A 319 -22.98 -19.91 0.70
N VAL A 320 -22.01 -19.15 0.17
CA VAL A 320 -22.22 -18.23 -0.95
C VAL A 320 -21.06 -18.34 -1.93
N VAL A 321 -21.41 -18.55 -3.20
CA VAL A 321 -20.48 -18.57 -4.33
C VAL A 321 -20.77 -17.41 -5.28
N PRO A 322 -19.75 -16.90 -6.01
CA PRO A 322 -19.98 -15.87 -7.01
C PRO A 322 -20.87 -16.41 -8.14
N THR A 323 -21.94 -15.69 -8.45
CA THR A 323 -22.78 -15.98 -9.62
C THR A 323 -22.03 -15.61 -10.91
N LYS A 324 -22.50 -16.08 -12.09
CA LYS A 324 -21.82 -15.83 -13.38
C LYS A 324 -21.57 -14.34 -13.70
N ASP A 325 -22.35 -13.43 -13.12
CA ASP A 325 -22.20 -11.97 -13.26
C ASP A 325 -21.22 -11.32 -12.26
N ILE A 326 -20.71 -12.09 -11.30
CA ILE A 326 -19.73 -11.66 -10.28
C ILE A 326 -18.35 -12.18 -10.66
N ASN A 327 -17.34 -11.34 -10.52
CA ASN A 327 -15.95 -11.73 -10.74
C ASN A 327 -15.47 -12.62 -9.56
N ALA A 328 -15.14 -13.87 -9.86
CA ALA A 328 -14.73 -14.89 -8.89
C ALA A 328 -13.45 -14.56 -8.10
N SER A 329 -12.56 -13.73 -8.65
CA SER A 329 -11.32 -13.30 -7.99
C SER A 329 -11.47 -11.95 -7.26
N GLN A 330 -12.69 -11.41 -7.21
CA GLN A 330 -13.00 -10.08 -6.67
C GLN A 330 -14.35 -10.13 -5.93
N PHE A 331 -14.47 -11.05 -4.97
CA PHE A 331 -15.70 -11.32 -4.23
C PHE A 331 -15.36 -11.85 -2.82
N ARG A 332 -15.19 -10.95 -1.85
CA ARG A 332 -14.60 -11.30 -0.54
C ARG A 332 -15.04 -10.40 0.60
N ASP A 333 -14.60 -10.79 1.80
CA ASP A 333 -14.70 -10.06 3.06
C ASP A 333 -16.15 -9.85 3.53
N PRO A 334 -16.84 -10.93 3.94
CA PRO A 334 -18.19 -10.81 4.46
C PRO A 334 -18.22 -9.96 5.74
N THR A 335 -19.19 -9.05 5.82
CA THR A 335 -19.40 -8.19 7.00
C THR A 335 -19.92 -8.96 8.20
N THR A 336 -19.88 -8.34 9.38
CA THR A 336 -20.77 -8.71 10.47
C THR A 336 -22.20 -8.61 9.95
N ALA A 337 -23.01 -9.64 10.18
CA ALA A 337 -24.38 -9.67 9.74
C ALA A 337 -25.29 -8.92 10.72
N TRP A 338 -26.41 -8.41 10.20
CA TRP A 338 -27.42 -7.72 11.02
C TRP A 338 -28.81 -8.25 10.74
N TRP A 339 -29.65 -8.27 11.78
CA TRP A 339 -31.04 -8.67 11.67
C TRP A 339 -31.92 -7.48 11.32
N SER A 340 -32.73 -7.61 10.26
CA SER A 340 -33.63 -6.54 9.84
C SER A 340 -34.79 -7.09 9.01
N ASN A 341 -36.02 -6.72 9.37
CA ASN A 341 -37.25 -7.15 8.68
C ASN A 341 -37.40 -8.67 8.56
N GLY A 342 -37.12 -9.38 9.65
CA GLY A 342 -37.32 -10.84 9.74
C GLY A 342 -36.26 -11.67 9.02
N GLN A 343 -35.15 -11.07 8.60
CA GLN A 343 -34.05 -11.74 7.91
C GLN A 343 -32.70 -11.19 8.37
N TRP A 344 -31.70 -12.06 8.41
CA TRP A 344 -30.28 -11.70 8.46
C TRP A 344 -29.85 -11.11 7.13
N LYS A 345 -28.92 -10.16 7.21
CA LYS A 345 -28.32 -9.47 6.08
C LYS A 345 -26.82 -9.43 6.26
N MET A 346 -26.08 -9.64 5.18
CA MET A 346 -24.62 -9.47 5.13
C MET A 346 -24.22 -8.80 3.82
N LEU A 347 -23.08 -8.10 3.82
CA LEU A 347 -22.46 -7.59 2.61
C LEU A 347 -21.21 -8.40 2.28
N VAL A 348 -20.92 -8.52 0.98
CA VAL A 348 -19.65 -9.03 0.46
C VAL A 348 -19.08 -8.00 -0.50
N GLY A 349 -17.82 -7.65 -0.31
CA GLY A 349 -17.08 -6.70 -1.14
C GLY A 349 -16.81 -7.26 -2.53
N SER A 350 -16.97 -6.43 -3.55
CA SER A 350 -16.74 -6.84 -4.94
C SER A 350 -16.52 -5.65 -5.88
N ARG A 351 -16.33 -5.94 -7.16
CA ARG A 351 -16.38 -4.96 -8.25
C ARG A 351 -17.17 -5.47 -9.45
N ARG A 352 -17.73 -4.53 -10.21
CA ARG A 352 -18.26 -4.76 -11.56
C ARG A 352 -17.64 -3.74 -12.50
N LYS A 353 -16.72 -4.19 -13.36
CA LYS A 353 -15.81 -3.29 -14.11
C LYS A 353 -15.07 -2.37 -13.12
N LEU A 354 -15.13 -1.05 -13.30
CA LEU A 354 -14.53 -0.06 -12.39
C LEU A 354 -15.44 0.35 -11.22
N ARG A 355 -16.64 -0.20 -11.13
CA ARG A 355 -17.61 0.13 -10.08
C ARG A 355 -17.40 -0.77 -8.86
N GLY A 356 -17.14 -0.19 -7.70
CA GLY A 356 -17.11 -0.92 -6.43
C GLY A 356 -18.52 -1.30 -5.98
N MET A 357 -18.64 -2.49 -5.40
CA MET A 357 -19.93 -3.13 -5.10
C MET A 357 -19.95 -3.66 -3.68
N ALA A 358 -21.01 -3.36 -2.94
CA ALA A 358 -21.37 -4.06 -1.70
C ALA A 358 -22.57 -4.97 -1.99
N TYR A 359 -22.32 -6.21 -2.39
CA TYR A 359 -23.39 -7.16 -2.68
C TYR A 359 -24.11 -7.56 -1.41
N LEU A 360 -25.43 -7.40 -1.40
CA LEU A 360 -26.28 -7.75 -0.27
C LEU A 360 -26.79 -9.18 -0.41
N TYR A 361 -26.69 -9.95 0.67
CA TYR A 361 -27.29 -11.27 0.82
C TYR A 361 -28.28 -11.28 1.98
N ARG A 362 -29.32 -12.12 1.87
CA ARG A 362 -30.36 -12.29 2.87
C ARG A 362 -30.47 -13.75 3.30
N SER A 363 -30.73 -13.99 4.58
CA SER A 363 -31.00 -15.34 5.10
C SER A 363 -32.06 -15.29 6.20
N LYS A 364 -32.90 -16.32 6.32
CA LYS A 364 -33.84 -16.46 7.45
C LYS A 364 -33.23 -17.19 8.64
N ASP A 365 -32.27 -18.07 8.38
CA ASP A 365 -31.71 -19.03 9.33
C ASP A 365 -30.20 -18.87 9.54
N PHE A 366 -29.58 -17.88 8.89
CA PHE A 366 -28.14 -17.60 8.87
C PHE A 366 -27.29 -18.54 7.99
N PHE A 367 -27.83 -19.64 7.49
CA PHE A 367 -27.06 -20.64 6.76
C PHE A 367 -27.45 -20.70 5.28
N ASN A 368 -28.71 -20.42 4.95
CA ASN A 368 -29.19 -20.37 3.57
C ASN A 368 -29.26 -18.92 3.09
N TRP A 369 -28.29 -18.50 2.28
CA TRP A 369 -28.15 -17.12 1.81
C TRP A 369 -28.59 -16.95 0.37
N VAL A 370 -29.39 -15.91 0.13
CA VAL A 370 -29.87 -15.54 -1.21
C VAL A 370 -29.40 -14.13 -1.54
N LYS A 371 -28.76 -13.97 -2.70
CA LYS A 371 -28.34 -12.66 -3.23
C LYS A 371 -29.55 -11.77 -3.45
N ALA A 372 -29.51 -10.54 -2.95
CA ALA A 372 -30.53 -9.55 -3.24
C ALA A 372 -30.42 -9.07 -4.70
N LYS A 373 -31.55 -8.64 -5.28
CA LYS A 373 -31.62 -8.16 -6.67
C LYS A 373 -30.71 -6.94 -6.94
N HIS A 374 -30.50 -6.11 -5.93
CA HIS A 374 -29.66 -4.92 -5.99
C HIS A 374 -28.61 -4.98 -4.87
N PRO A 375 -27.39 -4.43 -5.09
CA PRO A 375 -26.44 -4.25 -3.99
C PRO A 375 -27.01 -3.28 -2.96
N LEU A 376 -26.50 -3.31 -1.72
CA LEU A 376 -26.89 -2.31 -0.72
C LEU A 376 -26.48 -0.91 -1.16
N HIS A 377 -25.25 -0.81 -1.69
CA HIS A 377 -24.67 0.40 -2.26
C HIS A 377 -23.56 0.06 -3.27
N SER A 378 -23.20 1.03 -4.11
CA SER A 378 -22.09 0.92 -5.06
C SER A 378 -21.66 2.30 -5.52
N ALA A 379 -20.40 2.46 -5.92
CA ALA A 379 -19.87 3.73 -6.44
C ALA A 379 -19.03 3.51 -7.71
N PRO A 380 -19.14 4.39 -8.72
CA PRO A 380 -18.35 4.27 -9.95
C PRO A 380 -16.90 4.68 -9.70
N ASN A 381 -15.97 4.15 -10.50
CA ASN A 381 -14.56 4.54 -10.53
C ASN A 381 -13.82 4.39 -9.20
N THR A 382 -14.26 3.47 -8.34
CA THR A 382 -13.61 3.18 -7.05
C THR A 382 -12.79 1.90 -7.06
N GLY A 383 -12.94 1.06 -8.09
CA GLY A 383 -12.26 -0.24 -8.15
C GLY A 383 -12.90 -1.28 -7.23
N MET A 384 -12.08 -2.22 -6.73
CA MET A 384 -12.51 -3.23 -5.77
C MET A 384 -12.83 -2.61 -4.42
N TRP A 385 -13.94 -3.06 -3.83
CA TRP A 385 -14.30 -2.76 -2.44
C TRP A 385 -13.92 -3.96 -1.59
N GLU A 386 -12.91 -3.78 -0.77
CA GLU A 386 -12.42 -4.75 0.21
C GLU A 386 -12.97 -4.40 1.59
N CYS A 387 -12.97 -5.37 2.49
CA CYS A 387 -13.30 -5.24 3.91
C CYS A 387 -14.45 -4.25 4.18
N PRO A 388 -15.63 -4.43 3.55
CA PRO A 388 -16.77 -3.60 3.85
C PRO A 388 -17.12 -3.71 5.34
N ASP A 389 -17.74 -2.65 5.86
CA ASP A 389 -18.34 -2.63 7.18
C ASP A 389 -19.60 -1.76 7.14
N PHE A 390 -20.66 -2.20 7.81
CA PHE A 390 -21.95 -1.54 7.79
C PHE A 390 -22.62 -1.59 9.15
N TYR A 391 -22.78 -0.44 9.79
CA TYR A 391 -23.24 -0.39 11.17
C TYR A 391 -23.95 0.92 11.54
N PRO A 392 -24.80 0.90 12.59
CA PRO A 392 -25.49 2.07 13.07
C PRO A 392 -24.65 2.90 14.05
N VAL A 393 -24.90 4.22 14.05
CA VAL A 393 -24.37 5.21 15.00
C VAL A 393 -25.50 6.11 15.50
N LEU A 394 -25.44 6.51 16.76
CA LEU A 394 -26.39 7.47 17.34
C LEU A 394 -26.15 8.87 16.80
N LEU A 395 -27.23 9.63 16.62
CA LEU A 395 -27.16 11.05 16.24
C LEU A 395 -26.50 11.93 17.32
N ALA A 396 -26.54 11.51 18.58
CA ALA A 396 -25.98 12.25 19.70
C ALA A 396 -25.37 11.31 20.74
N GLY A 397 -24.25 11.74 21.33
CA GLY A 397 -23.50 11.00 22.34
C GLY A 397 -22.46 10.04 21.76
N LYS A 398 -21.72 9.38 22.66
CA LYS A 398 -20.58 8.51 22.32
C LYS A 398 -20.89 7.02 22.38
N LYS A 399 -22.14 6.65 22.71
CA LYS A 399 -22.53 5.24 22.86
C LYS A 399 -22.57 4.56 21.50
N GLY A 400 -21.99 3.38 21.43
CA GLY A 400 -22.12 2.48 20.29
C GLY A 400 -23.47 1.78 20.31
N LEU A 401 -23.85 1.24 19.15
CA LEU A 401 -25.07 0.49 18.95
C LEU A 401 -24.75 -0.92 18.43
N ASP A 402 -25.56 -1.88 18.86
CA ASP A 402 -25.63 -3.19 18.22
C ASP A 402 -25.93 -3.03 16.73
N THR A 403 -25.32 -3.90 15.91
CA THR A 403 -25.35 -3.77 14.44
C THR A 403 -26.78 -3.86 13.86
N SER A 404 -27.71 -4.49 14.58
CA SER A 404 -29.11 -4.64 14.15
C SER A 404 -30.01 -3.45 14.53
N VAL A 405 -29.51 -2.49 15.29
CA VAL A 405 -30.31 -1.32 15.72
C VAL A 405 -30.63 -0.42 14.53
N ASN A 406 -31.91 -0.11 14.35
CA ASN A 406 -32.38 0.88 13.38
C ASN A 406 -33.52 1.71 13.99
N GLY A 407 -33.59 3.00 13.67
CA GLY A 407 -34.61 3.90 14.22
C GLY A 407 -34.40 5.36 13.82
N LYS A 408 -35.28 6.24 14.33
CA LYS A 408 -35.28 7.67 13.97
C LYS A 408 -34.02 8.43 14.41
N ASN A 409 -33.38 7.99 15.49
CA ASN A 409 -32.22 8.67 16.08
C ASN A 409 -30.88 8.03 15.67
N VAL A 410 -30.85 7.32 14.55
CA VAL A 410 -29.72 6.52 14.08
C VAL A 410 -29.36 6.93 12.66
N LYS A 411 -28.07 7.05 12.39
CA LYS A 411 -27.50 7.00 11.04
C LYS A 411 -26.73 5.70 10.85
N PHE A 412 -26.46 5.36 9.61
CA PHE A 412 -25.63 4.22 9.26
C PHE A 412 -24.32 4.72 8.66
N VAL A 413 -23.26 4.00 8.97
CA VAL A 413 -21.95 4.14 8.36
C VAL A 413 -21.78 2.99 7.38
N LEU A 414 -21.42 3.30 6.15
CA LEU A 414 -20.89 2.33 5.20
C LEU A 414 -19.42 2.64 4.99
N LYS A 415 -18.56 1.71 5.41
CA LYS A 415 -17.11 1.77 5.18
C LYS A 415 -16.70 0.72 4.16
N VAL A 416 -15.70 1.07 3.35
CA VAL A 416 -15.01 0.18 2.41
C VAL A 416 -13.52 0.49 2.40
N SER A 417 -12.70 -0.54 2.19
CA SER A 417 -11.28 -0.40 1.86
C SER A 417 -11.16 -0.36 0.34
N LEU A 418 -10.54 0.71 -0.19
CA LEU A 418 -10.41 0.90 -1.63
C LEU A 418 -9.04 0.43 -2.12
N ASP A 419 -9.04 -0.75 -2.73
CA ASP A 419 -7.89 -1.44 -3.34
C ASP A 419 -7.01 -0.51 -4.19
N LEU A 420 -7.60 0.38 -4.99
CA LEU A 420 -6.84 1.29 -5.86
C LEU A 420 -6.06 2.38 -5.12
N THR A 421 -6.48 2.73 -3.91
CA THR A 421 -5.91 3.87 -3.17
C THR A 421 -5.22 3.45 -1.88
N ARG A 422 -5.51 2.24 -1.38
CA ARG A 422 -4.95 1.69 -0.15
C ARG A 422 -5.28 2.51 1.09
N TYR A 423 -6.50 3.05 1.10
CA TYR A 423 -7.09 3.72 2.26
C TYR A 423 -8.51 3.23 2.52
N ASP A 424 -8.93 3.45 3.76
CA ASP A 424 -10.26 3.15 4.24
C ASP A 424 -11.15 4.38 4.20
N TYR A 425 -12.26 4.26 3.48
CA TYR A 425 -13.23 5.33 3.27
C TYR A 425 -14.56 4.98 3.88
N TYR A 426 -15.24 5.97 4.45
CA TYR A 426 -16.60 5.80 4.93
C TYR A 426 -17.50 6.93 4.48
N THR A 427 -18.79 6.60 4.39
CA THR A 427 -19.87 7.57 4.26
C THR A 427 -20.82 7.43 5.44
N VAL A 428 -21.49 8.51 5.79
CA VAL A 428 -22.57 8.51 6.77
C VAL A 428 -23.88 8.75 6.02
N GLY A 429 -24.94 8.02 6.38
CA GLY A 429 -26.20 8.11 5.67
C GLY A 429 -27.37 7.42 6.36
N LYS A 430 -28.41 7.15 5.58
CA LYS A 430 -29.65 6.51 6.05
C LYS A 430 -29.80 5.13 5.44
N TYR A 431 -30.26 4.18 6.25
CA TYR A 431 -30.60 2.84 5.81
C TYR A 431 -32.11 2.65 5.74
N ASN A 432 -32.62 2.47 4.52
CA ASN A 432 -34.01 2.09 4.31
C ASN A 432 -34.14 0.57 4.38
N ALA A 433 -34.52 0.04 5.54
CA ALA A 433 -34.68 -1.39 5.76
C ALA A 433 -35.74 -2.04 4.86
N ALA A 434 -36.82 -1.33 4.52
CA ALA A 434 -37.90 -1.85 3.68
C ALA A 434 -37.46 -2.05 2.22
N LYS A 435 -36.58 -1.18 1.73
CA LYS A 435 -36.04 -1.23 0.35
C LYS A 435 -34.68 -1.89 0.25
N ASP A 436 -34.05 -2.21 1.39
CA ASP A 436 -32.66 -2.66 1.48
C ASP A 436 -31.69 -1.78 0.70
N LYS A 437 -31.78 -0.48 0.99
CA LYS A 437 -30.96 0.52 0.33
C LYS A 437 -30.32 1.44 1.34
N TYR A 438 -29.00 1.58 1.23
CA TYR A 438 -28.26 2.63 1.90
C TYR A 438 -28.21 3.87 1.01
N ILE A 439 -28.37 5.05 1.60
CA ILE A 439 -28.32 6.34 0.92
C ILE A 439 -27.37 7.22 1.73
N PRO A 440 -26.16 7.51 1.22
CA PRO A 440 -25.24 8.44 1.88
C PRO A 440 -25.85 9.83 1.94
N ASP A 441 -25.53 10.58 2.98
CA ASP A 441 -25.92 11.99 3.08
C ASP A 441 -25.19 12.80 2.00
N ASN A 442 -25.80 13.91 1.59
CA ASN A 442 -25.22 14.82 0.58
C ASN A 442 -23.86 15.42 1.00
N THR A 443 -23.52 15.36 2.29
CA THR A 443 -22.22 15.79 2.85
C THR A 443 -21.17 14.67 2.88
N SER A 444 -21.52 13.45 2.50
CA SER A 444 -20.61 12.29 2.48
C SER A 444 -20.37 11.83 1.06
N ILE A 445 -19.16 12.10 0.55
CA ILE A 445 -18.75 11.76 -0.81
C ILE A 445 -18.35 10.29 -0.89
N ASP A 446 -18.88 9.57 -1.88
CA ASP A 446 -18.42 8.22 -2.22
C ASP A 446 -17.10 8.29 -3.00
N GLY A 447 -16.12 7.44 -2.62
CA GLY A 447 -14.87 7.28 -3.35
C GLY A 447 -13.70 8.08 -2.78
N TRP A 448 -12.73 8.42 -3.64
CA TRP A 448 -11.38 8.82 -3.22
C TRP A 448 -11.29 10.17 -2.49
N GLU A 449 -12.30 11.02 -2.67
CA GLU A 449 -12.46 12.31 -1.99
C GLU A 449 -13.32 12.21 -0.72
N GLY A 450 -13.72 10.99 -0.35
CA GLY A 450 -14.53 10.71 0.83
C GLY A 450 -13.78 10.88 2.15
N LEU A 451 -14.53 10.73 3.24
CA LEU A 451 -13.98 10.73 4.60
C LEU A 451 -13.20 9.44 4.83
N ARG A 452 -12.10 9.54 5.58
CA ARG A 452 -11.31 8.40 6.04
C ARG A 452 -11.38 8.30 7.55
N TYR A 453 -11.25 7.08 8.09
CA TYR A 453 -11.00 6.94 9.54
C TYR A 453 -9.66 7.58 9.90
N ASP A 454 -8.65 7.30 9.09
CA ASP A 454 -7.28 7.72 9.34
C ASP A 454 -6.66 8.17 8.01
N TYR A 455 -5.89 9.25 8.07
CA TYR A 455 -5.29 9.87 6.89
C TYR A 455 -3.84 9.41 6.64
N GLY A 456 -3.35 8.40 7.37
CA GLY A 456 -2.04 7.77 7.21
C GLY A 456 -2.08 6.27 6.90
N ASN A 457 -1.13 5.49 7.44
CA ASN A 457 -1.06 4.02 7.29
C ASN A 457 -2.17 3.35 8.09
N PHE A 458 -3.32 3.11 7.44
CA PHE A 458 -4.46 2.47 8.07
C PHE A 458 -5.37 1.84 7.02
N TYR A 459 -5.49 0.51 7.06
CA TYR A 459 -6.22 -0.26 6.06
C TYR A 459 -6.96 -1.45 6.67
N ALA A 460 -7.84 -2.05 5.87
CA ALA A 460 -8.61 -3.25 6.22
C ALA A 460 -9.36 -3.13 7.56
N SER A 461 -9.76 -1.93 7.95
CA SER A 461 -10.37 -1.67 9.25
C SER A 461 -11.74 -2.31 9.39
N LYS A 462 -12.05 -2.71 10.61
CA LYS A 462 -13.28 -3.42 10.94
C LYS A 462 -13.75 -3.03 12.33
N THR A 463 -15.07 -2.86 12.48
CA THR A 463 -15.66 -2.56 13.76
C THR A 463 -16.40 -3.75 14.37
N PHE A 464 -16.52 -3.74 15.69
CA PHE A 464 -17.48 -4.57 16.41
C PHE A 464 -18.16 -3.76 17.52
N TYR A 465 -19.33 -4.22 17.94
CA TYR A 465 -20.04 -3.64 19.08
C TYR A 465 -19.56 -4.31 20.37
N ASP A 466 -19.08 -3.50 21.33
CA ASP A 466 -18.77 -3.92 22.69
C ASP A 466 -20.03 -3.69 23.56
N PRO A 467 -20.80 -4.76 23.89
CA PRO A 467 -21.99 -4.64 24.70
C PRO A 467 -21.68 -4.34 26.18
N ALA A 468 -20.48 -4.69 26.67
CA ALA A 468 -20.10 -4.51 28.06
C ALA A 468 -19.96 -3.02 28.40
N LYS A 469 -19.33 -2.24 27.51
CA LYS A 469 -19.20 -0.78 27.67
C LYS A 469 -20.09 0.05 26.74
N LYS A 470 -20.96 -0.60 25.97
CA LYS A 470 -21.93 0.04 25.05
C LYS A 470 -21.24 1.02 24.11
N ARG A 471 -20.18 0.57 23.46
CA ARG A 471 -19.34 1.36 22.54
C ARG A 471 -19.03 0.57 21.28
N ARG A 472 -18.67 1.24 20.20
CA ARG A 472 -18.21 0.60 18.97
C ARG A 472 -16.70 0.71 18.91
N ILE A 473 -16.03 -0.43 18.75
CA ILE A 473 -14.58 -0.51 18.68
C ILE A 473 -14.19 -0.66 17.21
N LEU A 474 -13.19 0.09 16.79
CA LEU A 474 -12.55 0.06 15.49
C LEU A 474 -11.15 -0.53 15.63
N TRP A 475 -10.89 -1.56 14.85
CA TRP A 475 -9.56 -2.10 14.57
C TRP A 475 -9.11 -1.65 13.20
N GLY A 476 -7.81 -1.45 13.01
CA GLY A 476 -7.24 -1.17 11.70
C GLY A 476 -5.79 -1.60 11.65
N TRP A 477 -5.41 -2.15 10.51
CA TRP A 477 -4.07 -2.62 10.26
C TRP A 477 -3.21 -1.48 9.71
N ALA A 478 -2.01 -1.33 10.26
CA ALA A 478 -0.99 -0.43 9.75
C ALA A 478 0.13 -1.30 9.16
N ASN A 479 0.18 -1.36 7.83
CA ASN A 479 1.24 -2.03 7.09
C ASN A 479 2.58 -1.32 7.30
N GLU A 480 3.67 -1.97 6.89
CA GLU A 480 5.00 -1.42 7.06
C GLU A 480 5.28 -0.23 6.11
N SER A 481 6.31 0.55 6.42
CA SER A 481 6.82 1.60 5.52
C SER A 481 8.35 1.54 5.35
N ASP A 482 8.95 0.41 5.73
CA ASP A 482 10.27 -0.01 5.29
C ASP A 482 10.16 -0.96 4.08
N SER A 483 11.25 -1.62 3.72
CA SER A 483 11.32 -2.50 2.56
C SER A 483 10.95 -3.94 2.91
N SER A 484 10.52 -4.73 1.92
CA SER A 484 10.30 -6.17 2.11
C SER A 484 11.59 -6.90 2.51
N GLU A 485 12.76 -6.41 2.10
CA GLU A 485 14.05 -6.90 2.59
C GLU A 485 14.23 -6.65 4.09
N ASP A 486 13.81 -5.48 4.58
CA ASP A 486 13.84 -5.16 6.01
C ASP A 486 12.83 -6.01 6.79
N ASP A 487 11.65 -6.29 6.23
CA ASP A 487 10.66 -7.22 6.79
C ASP A 487 11.23 -8.62 6.97
N ILE A 488 11.92 -9.13 5.95
CA ILE A 488 12.62 -10.42 6.00
C ILE A 488 13.72 -10.39 7.06
N LYS A 489 14.50 -9.30 7.12
CA LYS A 489 15.62 -9.16 8.04
C LYS A 489 15.17 -9.06 9.51
N LYS A 490 14.11 -8.31 9.80
CA LYS A 490 13.57 -8.15 11.16
C LYS A 490 12.67 -9.32 11.58
N GLY A 491 12.20 -10.12 10.62
CA GLY A 491 11.47 -11.37 10.86
C GLY A 491 9.98 -11.19 11.17
N TRP A 492 9.42 -10.00 10.96
CA TRP A 492 8.00 -9.71 11.15
C TRP A 492 7.57 -8.54 10.25
N ALA A 493 6.28 -8.38 9.99
CA ALA A 493 5.72 -7.23 9.27
C ALA A 493 4.26 -7.00 9.69
N GLY A 494 3.83 -5.75 9.71
CA GLY A 494 2.48 -5.31 10.01
C GLY A 494 2.19 -5.21 11.50
N ILE A 495 1.43 -4.18 11.88
CA ILE A 495 0.91 -4.02 13.25
C ILE A 495 -0.58 -3.68 13.22
N GLN A 496 -1.28 -3.91 14.33
CA GLN A 496 -2.59 -3.31 14.55
C GLN A 496 -2.42 -1.95 15.22
N ALA A 497 -3.16 -0.95 14.76
CA ALA A 497 -3.32 0.29 15.50
C ALA A 497 -4.03 0.00 16.84
N ILE A 498 -3.80 0.85 17.85
CA ILE A 498 -4.50 0.72 19.12
C ILE A 498 -6.01 0.81 18.88
N PRO A 499 -6.82 -0.10 19.46
CA PRO A 499 -8.26 -0.09 19.27
C PRO A 499 -8.88 1.26 19.64
N ARG A 500 -9.78 1.74 18.78
CA ARG A 500 -10.41 3.07 18.94
C ARG A 500 -11.90 2.92 19.21
N THR A 501 -12.43 3.69 20.16
CA THR A 501 -13.88 3.92 20.23
C THR A 501 -14.29 4.88 19.12
N VAL A 502 -15.34 4.56 18.37
CA VAL A 502 -15.87 5.40 17.28
C VAL A 502 -17.32 5.81 17.51
N TRP A 503 -17.65 7.08 17.24
CA TRP A 503 -19.01 7.62 17.33
C TRP A 503 -19.22 8.76 16.33
N LEU A 504 -20.46 9.21 16.15
CA LEU A 504 -20.78 10.31 15.24
C LEU A 504 -20.52 11.67 15.89
N ASP A 505 -19.82 12.56 15.20
CA ASP A 505 -19.67 13.95 15.62
C ASP A 505 -21.06 14.63 15.75
N PRO A 506 -21.28 15.55 16.72
CA PRO A 506 -22.56 16.24 16.87
C PRO A 506 -23.04 16.99 15.62
N SER A 507 -22.15 17.40 14.70
CA SER A 507 -22.53 17.96 13.40
C SER A 507 -23.24 16.96 12.49
N GLY A 508 -23.08 15.65 12.76
CA GLY A 508 -23.61 14.54 11.97
C GLY A 508 -22.89 14.31 10.64
N LYS A 509 -21.75 14.98 10.40
CA LYS A 509 -21.02 14.97 9.10
C LYS A 509 -19.86 14.00 9.02
N GLN A 510 -19.26 13.65 10.15
CA GLN A 510 -18.09 12.77 10.24
C GLN A 510 -18.11 11.96 11.52
N LEU A 511 -17.26 10.95 11.59
CA LEU A 511 -17.02 10.15 12.78
C LEU A 511 -15.86 10.75 13.59
N VAL A 512 -15.92 10.56 14.90
CA VAL A 512 -14.85 10.88 15.85
C VAL A 512 -14.33 9.57 16.42
N GLN A 513 -13.02 9.50 16.61
CA GLN A 513 -12.34 8.32 17.13
C GLN A 513 -11.46 8.67 18.32
N TRP A 514 -11.35 7.78 19.28
CA TRP A 514 -10.42 7.96 20.40
C TRP A 514 -9.89 6.62 20.88
N PRO A 515 -8.60 6.49 21.26
CA PRO A 515 -8.07 5.25 21.82
C PRO A 515 -8.94 4.76 22.99
N VAL A 516 -9.12 3.45 23.10
CA VAL A 516 -9.84 2.84 24.22
C VAL A 516 -9.26 3.32 25.55
N GLU A 517 -10.15 3.59 26.51
CA GLU A 517 -9.76 4.14 27.82
C GLU A 517 -8.86 3.19 28.62
N GLU A 518 -8.92 1.89 28.34
CA GLU A 518 -8.07 0.86 28.92
C GLU A 518 -6.58 1.12 28.67
N LEU A 519 -6.22 1.75 27.55
CA LEU A 519 -4.85 2.15 27.25
C LEU A 519 -4.23 2.98 28.39
N ASN A 520 -5.04 3.76 29.10
CA ASN A 520 -4.57 4.61 30.19
C ASN A 520 -3.97 3.80 31.35
N CYS A 521 -4.24 2.49 31.46
CA CYS A 521 -3.63 1.63 32.48
C CYS A 521 -2.11 1.49 32.29
N LEU A 522 -1.61 1.71 31.08
CA LEU A 522 -0.18 1.67 30.75
C LEU A 522 0.54 2.98 31.10
N ARG A 523 -0.19 4.07 31.38
CA ARG A 523 0.43 5.36 31.74
C ARG A 523 1.23 5.22 33.04
N GLY A 524 2.53 5.47 32.93
CA GLY A 524 3.49 5.46 34.03
C GLY A 524 3.90 6.86 34.45
N GLN A 525 5.20 7.11 34.47
CA GLN A 525 5.78 8.42 34.83
C GLN A 525 5.16 9.53 34.00
N LYS A 526 4.66 10.57 34.68
CA LYS A 526 4.03 11.73 34.06
C LYS A 526 4.94 12.95 34.12
N VAL A 527 5.04 13.65 33.00
CA VAL A 527 5.61 14.99 32.91
C VAL A 527 4.50 15.96 32.51
N HIS A 528 4.43 17.08 33.22
CA HIS A 528 3.47 18.13 32.96
C HIS A 528 4.20 19.44 32.65
N LYS A 529 3.72 20.16 31.63
CA LYS A 529 4.16 21.50 31.27
C LYS A 529 2.92 22.37 31.06
N ASN A 530 2.98 23.61 31.52
CA ASN A 530 1.92 24.58 31.35
C ASN A 530 2.48 25.92 30.88
N ASN A 531 1.67 26.66 30.14
CA ASN A 531 1.97 28.02 29.68
C ASN A 531 3.35 28.20 29.03
N VAL A 532 3.81 27.21 28.25
CA VAL A 532 5.09 27.30 27.53
C VAL A 532 4.87 28.13 26.27
N LYS A 533 5.42 29.34 26.23
CA LYS A 533 5.39 30.19 25.04
C LYS A 533 6.46 29.74 24.05
N LEU A 534 6.06 29.54 22.80
CA LEU A 534 6.93 29.15 21.69
C LEU A 534 6.85 30.25 20.63
N ASN A 535 7.94 31.02 20.50
CA ASN A 535 8.10 31.96 19.41
C ASN A 535 8.55 31.21 18.14
N LYS A 536 8.71 31.98 17.06
CA LYS A 536 9.14 31.45 15.77
C LYS A 536 10.53 30.79 15.89
N GLY A 537 10.59 29.50 15.55
CA GLY A 537 11.82 28.70 15.57
C GLY A 537 12.08 28.02 16.91
N ASP A 538 11.30 28.34 17.94
CA ASP A 538 11.47 27.76 19.27
C ASP A 538 11.04 26.28 19.25
N HIS A 539 11.81 25.46 19.93
CA HIS A 539 11.45 24.11 20.32
C HIS A 539 11.91 23.86 21.75
N VAL A 540 11.12 23.10 22.50
CA VAL A 540 11.39 22.77 23.90
C VAL A 540 11.29 21.27 24.08
N GLU A 541 12.36 20.67 24.60
CA GLU A 541 12.43 19.24 24.88
C GLU A 541 11.58 18.88 26.10
N ILE A 542 10.82 17.79 25.98
CA ILE A 542 10.05 17.20 27.06
C ILE A 542 10.87 16.07 27.69
N LYS A 543 11.63 16.42 28.73
CA LYS A 543 12.49 15.49 29.48
C LYS A 543 11.72 14.74 30.56
N GLY A 544 12.24 13.57 30.95
CA GLY A 544 11.69 12.77 32.05
C GLY A 544 10.60 11.78 31.62
N ILE A 545 10.58 11.39 30.35
CA ILE A 545 9.72 10.35 29.80
C ILE A 545 10.53 9.38 28.92
N THR A 546 9.99 8.20 28.64
CA THR A 546 10.47 7.30 27.59
C THR A 546 9.92 7.74 26.24
N ALA A 547 10.60 8.65 25.55
CA ALA A 547 10.03 9.30 24.35
C ALA A 547 9.74 8.33 23.19
N ALA A 548 10.42 7.19 23.11
CA ALA A 548 10.10 6.14 22.14
C ALA A 548 8.81 5.36 22.45
N GLN A 549 8.32 5.39 23.69
CA GLN A 549 7.09 4.69 24.10
C GLN A 549 6.31 5.58 25.08
N ALA A 550 5.48 6.47 24.54
CA ALA A 550 4.83 7.55 25.28
C ALA A 550 3.43 7.89 24.77
N ASP A 551 2.60 8.44 25.66
CA ASP A 551 1.32 9.07 25.33
C ASP A 551 1.42 10.56 25.65
N VAL A 552 1.16 11.42 24.68
CA VAL A 552 1.35 12.87 24.80
C VAL A 552 0.05 13.56 24.44
N GLU A 553 -0.46 14.39 25.35
CA GLU A 553 -1.63 15.24 25.14
C GLU A 553 -1.21 16.71 25.31
N ALA A 554 -1.40 17.52 24.27
CA ALA A 554 -1.06 18.93 24.27
C ALA A 554 -2.25 19.79 23.80
N THR A 555 -2.43 20.94 24.43
CA THR A 555 -3.36 22.00 24.00
C THR A 555 -2.57 23.25 23.67
N PHE A 556 -2.73 23.71 22.44
CA PHE A 556 -2.06 24.90 21.91
C PHE A 556 -3.07 26.04 21.80
N SER A 557 -2.68 27.24 22.22
CA SER A 557 -3.44 28.47 21.95
C SER A 557 -2.61 29.50 21.20
N PHE A 558 -3.28 30.33 20.43
CA PHE A 558 -2.66 31.36 19.59
C PHE A 558 -3.50 32.65 19.67
N PRO A 559 -2.89 33.83 19.86
CA PRO A 559 -3.67 35.03 20.11
C PRO A 559 -4.35 35.59 18.86
N ARG A 560 -3.69 35.49 17.69
CA ARG A 560 -4.13 36.13 16.45
C ARG A 560 -4.31 35.19 15.28
N LEU A 561 -5.52 35.15 14.75
CA LEU A 561 -5.88 34.43 13.53
C LEU A 561 -5.67 35.26 12.26
N ASP A 562 -5.61 36.59 12.35
CA ASP A 562 -5.34 37.46 11.19
C ASP A 562 -3.96 37.20 10.56
N LYS A 563 -3.04 36.65 11.35
CA LYS A 563 -1.71 36.19 10.94
C LYS A 563 -1.71 34.92 10.12
N ALA A 564 -2.81 34.17 10.08
CA ALA A 564 -2.93 32.98 9.22
C ALA A 564 -2.69 33.34 7.75
N GLU A 565 -1.97 32.47 7.05
CA GLU A 565 -1.67 32.69 5.63
C GLU A 565 -2.89 32.37 4.76
N LYS A 566 -2.96 32.92 3.55
CA LYS A 566 -4.11 32.70 2.67
C LYS A 566 -4.20 31.23 2.25
N PHE A 567 -5.39 30.66 2.34
CA PHE A 567 -5.69 29.35 1.76
C PHE A 567 -5.83 29.47 0.24
N ASP A 568 -5.12 28.64 -0.51
CA ASP A 568 -5.35 28.51 -1.96
C ASP A 568 -6.55 27.57 -2.19
N PRO A 569 -7.65 28.01 -2.83
CA PRO A 569 -8.79 27.16 -3.15
C PRO A 569 -8.45 25.92 -4.01
N LYS A 570 -7.29 25.91 -4.69
CA LYS A 570 -6.79 24.75 -5.44
C LYS A 570 -6.26 23.63 -4.53
N TRP A 571 -6.03 23.90 -3.25
CA TRP A 571 -5.59 22.91 -2.27
C TRP A 571 -6.74 22.01 -1.83
N VAL A 572 -7.09 21.05 -2.69
CA VAL A 572 -8.15 20.07 -2.42
C VAL A 572 -7.63 18.90 -1.56
N LYS A 573 -6.38 18.46 -1.77
CA LYS A 573 -5.77 17.32 -1.07
C LYS A 573 -4.86 17.80 0.06
N ALA A 574 -5.24 17.50 1.31
CA ALA A 574 -4.49 17.87 2.51
C ALA A 574 -3.03 17.38 2.47
N GLN A 575 -2.79 16.14 2.00
CA GLN A 575 -1.47 15.54 1.85
C GLN A 575 -0.53 16.38 0.96
N ASP A 576 -1.02 16.88 -0.17
CA ASP A 576 -0.24 17.74 -1.08
C ASP A 576 0.11 19.06 -0.41
N VAL A 577 -0.83 19.64 0.35
CA VAL A 577 -0.57 20.85 1.14
C VAL A 577 0.52 20.58 2.16
N CYS A 578 0.47 19.46 2.87
CA CYS A 578 1.48 19.10 3.86
C CYS A 578 2.87 18.92 3.24
N ALA A 579 2.95 18.24 2.10
CA ALA A 579 4.19 18.07 1.36
C ALA A 579 4.77 19.42 0.94
N GLN A 580 3.94 20.36 0.46
CA GLN A 580 4.35 21.71 0.07
C GLN A 580 4.67 22.63 1.25
N LYS A 581 3.96 22.46 2.38
CA LYS A 581 3.93 23.36 3.55
C LYS A 581 4.39 22.66 4.83
N GLY A 582 5.41 21.80 4.69
CA GLY A 582 5.95 20.95 5.76
C GLY A 582 6.51 21.72 6.96
N SER A 583 6.93 21.00 8.00
CA SER A 583 7.37 21.57 9.30
C SER A 583 8.53 22.58 9.19
N LYS A 584 9.44 22.40 8.22
CA LYS A 584 10.56 23.31 7.95
C LYS A 584 10.14 24.60 7.22
N ASN A 585 8.95 24.63 6.61
CA ASN A 585 8.43 25.78 5.87
C ASN A 585 7.66 26.71 6.80
N GLN A 586 8.20 27.92 7.00
CA GLN A 586 7.57 28.93 7.84
C GLN A 586 6.17 29.29 7.34
N GLY A 587 5.29 29.63 8.27
CA GLY A 587 3.91 30.03 7.99
C GLY A 587 3.42 31.15 8.90
N GLY A 588 2.16 31.49 8.74
CA GLY A 588 1.47 32.49 9.56
C GLY A 588 1.28 31.98 10.99
N VAL A 589 0.24 31.16 11.15
CA VAL A 589 -0.08 30.43 12.38
C VAL A 589 0.26 28.96 12.14
N GLY A 590 1.43 28.56 12.66
CA GLY A 590 2.07 27.28 12.39
C GLY A 590 3.04 27.28 11.20
N PRO A 591 3.80 26.19 11.02
CA PRO A 591 3.60 24.89 11.68
C PRO A 591 3.98 24.90 13.18
N PHE A 592 3.10 24.34 14.03
CA PHE A 592 3.35 24.14 15.46
C PHE A 592 2.78 22.78 15.91
N GLY A 593 3.45 22.13 16.86
CA GLY A 593 3.03 20.81 17.33
C GLY A 593 4.13 20.07 18.07
N LEU A 594 4.28 18.79 17.77
CA LEU A 594 5.25 17.87 18.35
C LEU A 594 6.31 17.45 17.33
N LEU A 595 7.56 17.29 17.78
CA LEU A 595 8.59 16.52 17.08
C LEU A 595 8.75 15.21 17.86
N THR A 596 8.20 14.13 17.30
CA THR A 596 8.20 12.79 17.90
C THR A 596 9.34 11.95 17.34
N LEU A 597 9.80 10.95 18.09
CA LEU A 597 10.89 10.05 17.68
C LEU A 597 12.07 10.84 17.08
N ALA A 598 12.52 11.85 17.83
CA ALA A 598 13.53 12.78 17.39
C ALA A 598 14.91 12.40 17.95
N SER A 599 15.96 12.54 17.17
CA SER A 599 17.33 12.43 17.66
C SER A 599 17.71 13.68 18.45
N LYS A 600 18.74 13.57 19.29
CA LYS A 600 19.17 14.65 20.19
C LYS A 600 19.43 15.98 19.49
N ASN A 601 20.03 15.97 18.29
CA ASN A 601 20.32 17.19 17.53
C ASN A 601 19.36 17.39 16.34
N LEU A 602 18.20 16.71 16.34
CA LEU A 602 17.17 16.81 15.31
C LEU A 602 17.65 16.47 13.88
N GLU A 603 18.64 15.58 13.77
CA GLU A 603 19.01 14.93 12.51
C GLU A 603 17.87 14.06 11.96
N GLU A 604 17.18 13.36 12.86
CA GLU A 604 15.95 12.61 12.60
C GLU A 604 14.84 13.14 13.49
N PHE A 605 13.62 13.26 12.96
CA PHE A 605 12.42 13.55 13.73
C PHE A 605 11.16 13.35 12.88
N THR A 606 10.07 12.98 13.55
CA THR A 606 8.74 12.86 12.95
C THR A 606 7.83 13.98 13.47
N PRO A 607 7.67 15.07 12.72
CA PRO A 607 6.84 16.21 13.11
C PRO A 607 5.34 15.90 12.92
N VAL A 608 4.58 16.11 13.99
CA VAL A 608 3.11 16.10 13.99
C VAL A 608 2.62 17.50 14.35
N PHE A 609 1.98 18.20 13.43
CA PHE A 609 1.75 19.64 13.60
C PHE A 609 0.47 20.14 12.96
N PHE A 610 -0.02 21.26 13.48
CA PHE A 610 -1.07 22.04 12.88
C PHE A 610 -0.53 23.20 12.05
N ARG A 611 -1.28 23.57 11.02
CA ARG A 611 -1.13 24.82 10.26
C ARG A 611 -2.49 25.41 9.98
N ILE A 612 -2.64 26.71 10.19
CA ILE A 612 -3.94 27.40 10.04
C ILE A 612 -3.85 28.39 8.88
N PHE A 613 -4.86 28.33 8.01
CA PHE A 613 -5.02 29.19 6.85
C PHE A 613 -6.29 30.02 6.97
N LYS A 614 -6.29 31.22 6.39
CA LYS A 614 -7.49 32.06 6.21
C LYS A 614 -8.11 31.82 4.84
N ALA A 615 -9.38 31.44 4.83
CA ALA A 615 -10.25 31.40 3.66
C ALA A 615 -11.31 32.52 3.76
N PRO A 616 -11.99 32.92 2.67
CA PRO A 616 -12.83 34.13 2.65
C PRO A 616 -13.91 34.23 3.75
N LYS A 617 -14.40 33.11 4.28
CA LYS A 617 -15.49 33.07 5.28
C LYS A 617 -15.16 32.26 6.54
N ARG A 618 -13.98 31.64 6.61
CA ARG A 618 -13.59 30.73 7.70
C ARG A 618 -12.09 30.49 7.74
N HIS A 619 -11.63 29.85 8.79
CA HIS A 619 -10.29 29.29 8.84
C HIS A 619 -10.30 27.84 8.35
N VAL A 620 -9.18 27.40 7.78
CA VAL A 620 -8.91 26.01 7.41
C VAL A 620 -7.76 25.53 8.27
N VAL A 621 -7.98 24.44 9.00
CA VAL A 621 -6.97 23.83 9.85
C VAL A 621 -6.47 22.56 9.17
N LEU A 622 -5.16 22.44 9.04
CA LEU A 622 -4.47 21.27 8.52
C LEU A 622 -3.74 20.58 9.67
N LEU A 623 -3.96 19.28 9.86
CA LEU A 623 -3.11 18.42 10.67
C LEU A 623 -2.18 17.64 9.75
N CYS A 624 -0.89 17.65 10.06
CA CYS A 624 0.17 17.01 9.32
C CYS A 624 0.90 15.98 10.20
N SER A 625 1.30 14.86 9.60
CA SER A 625 2.35 13.95 10.09
C SER A 625 3.34 13.72 8.95
N ASP A 626 4.55 14.27 9.05
CA ASP A 626 5.47 14.37 7.92
C ASP A 626 6.75 13.56 8.11
N ALA A 627 6.75 12.30 7.63
CA ALA A 627 7.84 11.36 7.84
C ALA A 627 9.11 11.66 7.02
N ARG A 628 9.16 12.71 6.18
CA ARG A 628 10.33 12.97 5.31
C ARG A 628 11.65 13.15 6.05
N SER A 629 11.60 13.61 7.30
CA SER A 629 12.79 13.75 8.17
C SER A 629 12.87 12.66 9.25
N SER A 630 12.05 11.61 9.19
CA SER A 630 11.94 10.63 10.27
C SER A 630 13.12 9.66 10.37
N SER A 631 13.90 9.50 9.30
CA SER A 631 14.99 8.53 9.25
C SER A 631 16.05 8.90 8.20
N LEU A 632 17.31 8.65 8.57
CA LEU A 632 18.49 8.64 7.69
C LEU A 632 18.59 7.35 6.87
N GLY A 633 17.78 6.34 7.18
CA GLY A 633 17.69 5.10 6.41
C GLY A 633 17.30 5.36 4.96
N GLU A 634 18.01 4.66 4.06
CA GLU A 634 17.71 4.62 2.63
C GLU A 634 16.61 3.59 2.34
N GLY A 635 15.92 3.72 1.20
CA GLY A 635 14.89 2.74 0.78
C GLY A 635 13.55 2.81 1.52
N LEU A 636 13.44 3.61 2.60
CA LEU A 636 12.21 3.76 3.38
C LEU A 636 11.14 4.62 2.67
N TYR A 637 9.88 4.21 2.77
CA TYR A 637 8.73 5.03 2.39
C TYR A 637 8.47 6.10 3.47
N LYS A 638 8.68 7.37 3.11
CA LYS A 638 8.61 8.52 4.04
C LYS A 638 7.57 9.57 3.62
N PRO A 639 6.26 9.24 3.69
CA PRO A 639 5.19 10.12 3.22
C PRO A 639 4.92 11.32 4.12
N SER A 640 4.26 12.34 3.56
CA SER A 640 3.73 13.48 4.31
C SER A 640 2.22 13.36 4.46
N PHE A 641 1.72 12.58 5.41
CA PHE A 641 0.29 12.42 5.61
C PHE A 641 -0.36 13.67 6.19
N ALA A 642 -1.62 13.92 5.82
CA ALA A 642 -2.39 15.01 6.38
C ALA A 642 -3.90 14.86 6.17
N GLY A 643 -4.64 15.49 7.07
CA GLY A 643 -6.08 15.66 6.99
C GLY A 643 -6.48 17.09 7.37
N PHE A 644 -7.56 17.59 6.76
CA PHE A 644 -8.19 18.82 7.22
C PHE A 644 -8.99 18.54 8.49
N VAL A 645 -8.97 19.50 9.42
CA VAL A 645 -9.63 19.38 10.72
C VAL A 645 -10.87 20.27 10.76
N ASP A 646 -12.04 19.66 10.96
CA ASP A 646 -13.31 20.37 11.07
C ASP A 646 -13.56 20.81 12.53
N VAL A 647 -13.01 21.97 12.87
CA VAL A 647 -13.01 22.54 14.21
C VAL A 647 -13.36 24.02 14.18
N ASP A 648 -14.10 24.47 15.19
CA ASP A 648 -14.33 25.88 15.44
C ASP A 648 -13.15 26.45 16.24
N LEU A 649 -12.62 27.58 15.79
CA LEU A 649 -11.48 28.27 16.41
C LEU A 649 -11.90 29.49 17.23
N ALA A 650 -13.18 29.57 17.66
CA ALA A 650 -13.68 30.66 18.49
C ALA A 650 -12.89 30.85 19.79
N ASP A 651 -12.46 29.75 20.43
CA ASP A 651 -11.61 29.77 21.63
C ASP A 651 -10.12 29.92 21.32
N LYS A 652 -9.75 29.87 20.03
CA LYS A 652 -8.39 29.93 19.50
C LYS A 652 -7.48 28.84 20.08
N LYS A 653 -8.03 27.64 20.29
CA LYS A 653 -7.29 26.49 20.82
C LYS A 653 -7.34 25.30 19.87
N LEU A 654 -6.30 24.47 19.93
CA LEU A 654 -6.24 23.19 19.25
C LEU A 654 -5.59 22.15 20.16
N SER A 655 -6.26 21.00 20.31
CA SER A 655 -5.73 19.85 21.03
C SER A 655 -5.08 18.86 20.08
N LEU A 656 -3.95 18.29 20.47
CA LEU A 656 -3.30 17.16 19.81
C LEU A 656 -3.01 16.08 20.86
N ARG A 657 -3.38 14.85 20.58
CA ARG A 657 -2.84 13.68 21.27
C ARG A 657 -2.00 12.86 20.31
N SER A 658 -0.83 12.40 20.72
CA SER A 658 0.01 11.48 19.94
C SER A 658 0.44 10.31 20.83
N LEU A 659 0.10 9.10 20.39
CA LEU A 659 0.66 7.86 20.90
C LEU A 659 1.92 7.57 20.12
N ILE A 660 3.03 7.36 20.81
CA ILE A 660 4.35 7.09 20.23
C ILE A 660 4.76 5.71 20.73
N ASP A 661 5.04 4.80 19.81
CA ASP A 661 5.43 3.42 20.14
C ASP A 661 6.44 2.90 19.10
N HIS A 662 7.71 3.18 19.36
CA HIS A 662 8.88 2.79 18.59
C HIS A 662 8.80 3.15 17.11
N SER A 663 8.14 2.32 16.29
CA SER A 663 8.02 2.49 14.84
C SER A 663 6.67 3.05 14.38
N VAL A 664 5.76 3.38 15.31
CA VAL A 664 4.45 3.94 15.00
C VAL A 664 4.16 5.20 15.82
N VAL A 665 3.53 6.17 15.15
CA VAL A 665 2.96 7.36 15.78
C VAL A 665 1.49 7.49 15.37
N GLU A 666 0.57 7.39 16.33
CA GLU A 666 -0.86 7.60 16.12
C GLU A 666 -1.28 8.96 16.67
N SER A 667 -1.72 9.86 15.80
CA SER A 667 -2.01 11.25 16.14
C SER A 667 -3.49 11.58 16.00
N TYR A 668 -4.05 12.23 17.02
CA TYR A 668 -5.47 12.55 17.16
C TYR A 668 -5.64 14.06 17.33
N GLY A 669 -5.99 14.75 16.26
CA GLY A 669 -6.24 16.18 16.25
C GLY A 669 -7.66 16.54 16.66
N ALA A 670 -7.81 17.64 17.40
CA ALA A 670 -9.09 18.21 17.83
C ALA A 670 -10.04 17.17 18.47
N GLY A 671 -9.53 16.39 19.42
CA GLY A 671 -10.31 15.36 20.12
C GLY A 671 -10.66 14.14 19.26
N GLY A 672 -9.86 13.86 18.23
CA GLY A 672 -10.03 12.66 17.39
C GLY A 672 -10.91 12.84 16.17
N LYS A 673 -11.18 14.09 15.77
CA LYS A 673 -11.87 14.42 14.52
C LYS A 673 -11.01 14.12 13.29
N THR A 674 -9.70 14.24 13.43
CA THR A 674 -8.73 13.88 12.39
C THR A 674 -7.68 12.99 13.01
N CYS A 675 -7.54 11.77 12.49
CA CYS A 675 -6.56 10.80 12.95
C CYS A 675 -5.52 10.55 11.86
N ILE A 676 -4.25 10.41 12.25
CA ILE A 676 -3.15 10.08 11.34
C ILE A 676 -2.24 9.06 12.02
N THR A 677 -2.12 7.88 11.42
CA THR A 677 -1.17 6.84 11.81
C THR A 677 0.03 6.88 10.88
N SER A 678 1.25 6.90 11.41
CA SER A 678 2.46 6.95 10.60
C SER A 678 3.45 5.90 11.05
N ARG A 679 4.03 5.17 10.10
CA ARG A 679 5.13 4.24 10.35
C ARG A 679 6.46 4.90 10.03
N VAL A 680 7.40 4.80 10.96
CA VAL A 680 8.71 5.44 10.85
C VAL A 680 9.80 4.56 11.46
N TYR A 681 10.99 4.60 10.89
CA TYR A 681 12.10 3.72 11.29
C TYR A 681 13.39 4.54 11.44
N PRO A 682 13.48 5.42 12.46
CA PRO A 682 14.68 6.20 12.72
C PRO A 682 15.88 5.28 12.98
N THR A 683 17.08 5.73 12.63
CA THR A 683 18.34 5.01 12.87
C THR A 683 19.09 5.50 14.11
N LEU A 684 18.79 6.72 14.57
CA LEU A 684 19.37 7.39 15.73
C LEU A 684 18.36 7.51 16.87
N ALA A 685 17.12 7.90 16.55
CA ALA A 685 16.07 8.14 17.54
C ALA A 685 15.39 6.85 18.04
N ILE A 686 16.19 5.91 18.55
CA ILE A 686 15.76 4.57 18.94
C ILE A 686 15.81 4.43 20.47
N LEU A 687 14.77 3.82 21.05
CA LEU A 687 14.72 3.49 22.48
C LEU A 687 15.07 4.69 23.39
N GLY A 688 16.16 4.61 24.13
CA GLY A 688 16.61 5.64 25.08
C GLY A 688 17.17 6.90 24.41
N ASP A 689 17.55 6.81 23.13
CA ASP A 689 18.09 7.93 22.34
C ASP A 689 17.01 8.71 21.60
N ALA A 690 15.75 8.27 21.70
CA ALA A 690 14.61 9.04 21.22
C ALA A 690 14.32 10.21 22.17
N HIS A 691 13.99 11.36 21.58
CA HIS A 691 13.58 12.58 22.26
C HIS A 691 12.21 13.03 21.77
N LEU A 692 11.54 13.83 22.60
CA LEU A 692 10.26 14.47 22.29
C LEU A 692 10.40 15.98 22.45
N PHE A 693 9.92 16.75 21.48
CA PHE A 693 9.89 18.21 21.55
C PHE A 693 8.50 18.75 21.26
N VAL A 694 8.16 19.88 21.88
CA VAL A 694 7.14 20.80 21.35
C VAL A 694 7.82 21.86 20.52
N PHE A 695 7.21 22.32 19.43
CA PHE A 695 7.82 23.33 18.56
C PHE A 695 6.82 24.31 17.96
N ASN A 696 7.32 25.47 17.55
CA ASN A 696 6.63 26.42 16.69
C ASN A 696 7.60 27.01 15.66
N ASN A 697 7.27 26.91 14.38
CA ASN A 697 8.00 27.56 13.29
C ASN A 697 7.10 28.50 12.47
N GLY A 698 5.94 28.87 13.04
CA GLY A 698 5.08 29.95 12.55
C GLY A 698 5.54 31.32 13.03
N SER A 699 5.15 32.37 12.31
CA SER A 699 5.41 33.76 12.67
C SER A 699 4.61 34.24 13.89
N GLU A 700 3.43 33.68 14.11
CA GLU A 700 2.63 33.93 15.31
C GLU A 700 3.13 33.06 16.47
N THR A 701 3.30 33.68 17.64
CA THR A 701 3.64 32.97 18.88
C THR A 701 2.50 32.04 19.27
N VAL A 702 2.83 30.80 19.62
CA VAL A 702 1.90 29.78 20.10
C VAL A 702 2.23 29.49 21.56
N THR A 703 1.22 29.31 22.39
CA THR A 703 1.39 28.89 23.78
C THR A 703 0.92 27.46 23.93
N VAL A 704 1.77 26.59 24.48
CA VAL A 704 1.36 25.28 24.98
C VAL A 704 0.71 25.52 26.34
N GLU A 705 -0.61 25.65 26.37
CA GLU A 705 -1.36 25.95 27.60
C GLU A 705 -1.22 24.82 28.61
N ASN A 706 -1.33 23.59 28.12
CA ASN A 706 -1.26 22.37 28.90
C ASN A 706 -0.64 21.27 28.04
N LEU A 707 0.38 20.62 28.55
CA LEU A 707 0.95 19.39 27.99
C LEU A 707 1.11 18.37 29.12
N ASN A 708 0.59 17.18 28.88
CA ASN A 708 0.84 16.01 29.70
C ASN A 708 1.50 14.95 28.81
N ALA A 709 2.63 14.43 29.25
CA ALA A 709 3.30 13.31 28.61
C ALA A 709 3.47 12.19 29.64
N TRP A 710 3.15 10.97 29.25
CA TRP A 710 3.31 9.79 30.08
C TRP A 710 4.27 8.82 29.40
N SER A 711 5.28 8.35 30.13
CA SER A 711 5.97 7.10 29.77
C SER A 711 4.95 5.97 29.78
N MET A 712 4.85 5.21 28.70
CA MET A 712 3.93 4.08 28.62
C MET A 712 4.68 2.82 29.01
N LYS A 713 4.07 1.98 29.83
CA LYS A 713 4.54 0.61 30.08
C LYS A 713 4.20 -0.25 28.87
N SER A 714 5.02 -1.25 28.57
CA SER A 714 4.71 -2.21 27.51
C SER A 714 3.54 -3.09 27.94
N PRO A 715 2.56 -3.36 27.06
CA PRO A 715 1.50 -4.32 27.34
C PRO A 715 2.07 -5.73 27.46
N ARG A 716 1.36 -6.61 28.16
CA ARG A 716 1.65 -8.06 28.13
C ARG A 716 1.07 -8.64 26.86
N VAL A 717 1.94 -9.18 26.02
CA VAL A 717 1.58 -9.98 24.85
C VAL A 717 2.29 -11.31 25.05
N ASP A 718 1.58 -12.25 25.67
CA ASP A 718 2.10 -13.56 26.11
C ASP A 718 1.87 -14.64 25.07
#